data_AF-A0A952W681-F1
#
_entry.id   AF-A0A952W681-F1
#
_cell.length_a   1.000
_cell.length_b   1.000
_cell.length_c   1.000
_cell.angle_alpha   90.00
_cell.angle_beta   90.00
_cell.angle_gamma   90.00
#
_symmetry.space_group_name_H-M   'P 1'
#
loop_
_entity.id
_entity.type
_entity.pdbx_description
1 polymer ?
#
loop_
_entity_poly.entity_id
_entity_poly.type
_entity_poly.pdbx_seq_one_letter_code
_entity_poly.pdbx_strand_id
1 'polypeptide(L)'
;MAEGASHLNGNLGAHAAACVAAGLCALPAVRRGEEKRVALRAWKPYQTRLPTHDEVGSWFAPSNEAGRSLCLVCGSVSGNLEMIDFELGGEAFEAWREAVESACPGLVARLVIESTPSGGRHVIYRCEAPVSGSTKLASSRIVVGGEVGDGEPVVIGSKEYEPRRDAGGSWVAIVTLIETRGEGGLFLCAPSEGYEIVQGDLCRPPLITPDERDVLLGCAWALDEAPAKVVGHASAPSTHAGGLRPGDDFNERGDPRDVLLRHGWALAKAGDNEYWRRPGKAAGTSATLKDRVFYVFSTNAAPFEAHKGYSPFAVYALLEHDGDFAAAASALSAQGYGQAANDTQGVDLSAFITERPPTNTSPVEPSPLPVRDLVAAYPLLRPPVIHGLLREGETMNVIASPKTGKSWLTLDLAIAVATGRPWLERYETVSGPVLIIDNELHRETSAHRIPKVAQARGVAMREIDDRIFVDNLRGRLRDIFTLAPYFQALEPGRFRVIVLDAFYRFMPAGGDENDNGTMANIYNAIDAFADRLGCCFVLIHHSTKGSQSAKSVTDVGAGAGAQSRATDTHLVLRPHEDEGVVVLDAAVRSWPPIAPTCLRWKFPVWTVADGLDPGSLRSEKPGKKKEPANVKAETPKSEPWTVERFVEAFISGEPVSLAELRERAAPEPGLSWRRVSDLLSIAEGQGLIERVRLPGRGGRWGYVLPSEETVR
;
A
#
# COMPACT_ATOMS: atom_id res chain seq x y z
N MET A 1 -36.19 -40.86 -24.52
CA MET A 1 -34.97 -41.47 -23.98
C MET A 1 -34.27 -40.38 -23.18
N ALA A 2 -34.77 -40.17 -21.96
CA ALA A 2 -34.28 -39.19 -21.01
C ALA A 2 -33.50 -39.96 -19.95
N GLU A 3 -32.25 -40.31 -20.26
CA GLU A 3 -31.28 -40.87 -19.33
C GLU A 3 -29.92 -40.34 -19.76
N GLY A 4 -29.30 -39.51 -18.93
CA GLY A 4 -27.99 -38.91 -19.21
C GLY A 4 -27.68 -37.60 -18.48
N ALA A 5 -28.66 -36.99 -17.79
CA ALA A 5 -28.50 -35.71 -17.09
C ALA A 5 -28.50 -35.83 -15.55
N SER A 6 -27.95 -36.91 -15.01
CA SER A 6 -27.67 -37.03 -13.57
C SER A 6 -26.41 -37.87 -13.37
N HIS A 7 -25.24 -37.23 -13.20
CA HIS A 7 -24.03 -37.73 -12.51
C HIS A 7 -22.78 -36.90 -12.90
N LEU A 8 -22.74 -35.60 -12.55
CA LEU A 8 -21.48 -34.84 -12.43
C LEU A 8 -21.33 -34.11 -11.09
N ASN A 9 -22.17 -34.42 -10.09
CA ASN A 9 -21.88 -34.12 -8.67
C ASN A 9 -20.87 -35.12 -8.06
N GLY A 10 -19.92 -35.63 -8.86
CA GLY A 10 -19.09 -36.79 -8.52
C GLY A 10 -17.60 -36.52 -8.70
N ASN A 11 -16.96 -36.08 -7.63
CA ASN A 11 -15.52 -36.01 -7.39
C ASN A 11 -14.78 -34.72 -7.82
N LEU A 12 -15.10 -33.61 -7.14
CA LEU A 12 -14.27 -32.39 -7.05
C LEU A 12 -12.78 -32.72 -6.81
N GLY A 13 -12.48 -33.77 -6.03
CA GLY A 13 -11.11 -34.23 -5.78
C GLY A 13 -10.41 -34.75 -7.03
N ALA A 14 -11.11 -35.47 -7.91
CA ALA A 14 -10.54 -35.92 -9.18
C ALA A 14 -10.24 -34.75 -10.11
N HIS A 15 -11.13 -33.74 -10.16
CA HIS A 15 -10.88 -32.53 -10.94
C HIS A 15 -9.72 -31.70 -10.37
N ALA A 16 -9.66 -31.53 -9.05
CA ALA A 16 -8.54 -30.86 -8.39
C ALA A 16 -7.20 -31.59 -8.66
N ALA A 17 -7.20 -32.92 -8.61
CA ALA A 17 -6.02 -33.72 -8.94
C ALA A 17 -5.61 -33.57 -10.41
N ALA A 18 -6.57 -33.50 -11.34
CA ALA A 18 -6.29 -33.26 -12.75
C ALA A 18 -5.69 -31.86 -12.99
N CYS A 19 -6.22 -30.82 -12.33
CA CYS A 19 -5.65 -29.47 -12.35
C CYS A 19 -4.19 -29.48 -11.87
N VAL A 20 -3.91 -30.13 -10.73
CA VAL A 20 -2.56 -30.21 -10.16
C VAL A 20 -1.61 -30.98 -11.07
N ALA A 21 -2.05 -32.08 -11.67
CA ALA A 21 -1.27 -32.83 -12.65
C ALA A 21 -0.96 -31.99 -13.91
N ALA A 22 -1.82 -31.04 -14.26
CA ALA A 22 -1.59 -30.08 -15.34
C ALA A 22 -0.77 -28.84 -14.91
N GLY A 23 -0.28 -28.82 -13.68
CA GLY A 23 0.52 -27.72 -13.13
C GLY A 23 -0.30 -26.50 -12.68
N LEU A 24 -1.55 -26.71 -12.28
CA LEU A 24 -2.42 -25.67 -11.70
C LEU A 24 -2.56 -25.88 -10.19
N CYS A 25 -2.37 -24.82 -9.42
CA CYS A 25 -2.51 -24.88 -7.97
C CYS A 25 -4.00 -24.89 -7.57
N ALA A 26 -4.53 -26.08 -7.29
CA ALA A 26 -5.93 -26.30 -6.92
C ALA A 26 -6.12 -26.45 -5.40
N LEU A 27 -6.97 -25.62 -4.80
CA LEU A 27 -7.22 -25.62 -3.35
C LEU A 27 -8.73 -25.71 -3.03
N PRO A 28 -9.10 -26.28 -1.87
CA PRO A 28 -10.49 -26.28 -1.41
C PRO A 28 -10.94 -24.86 -1.04
N ALA A 29 -12.17 -24.51 -1.38
CA ALA A 29 -12.79 -23.23 -1.11
C ALA A 29 -14.08 -23.37 -0.29
N VAL A 30 -14.41 -22.32 0.46
CA VAL A 30 -15.70 -22.12 1.11
C VAL A 30 -16.52 -21.17 0.25
N ARG A 31 -17.74 -21.60 -0.08
CA ARG A 31 -18.80 -20.78 -0.66
C ARG A 31 -20.05 -20.93 0.21
N ARG A 32 -20.41 -19.90 0.99
CA ARG A 32 -21.65 -19.85 1.78
C ARG A 32 -22.29 -18.47 1.64
N GLY A 33 -23.36 -18.36 0.86
CA GLY A 33 -23.93 -17.06 0.48
C GLY A 33 -22.89 -16.21 -0.25
N GLU A 34 -22.60 -15.03 0.27
CA GLU A 34 -21.58 -14.11 -0.25
C GLU A 34 -20.15 -14.43 0.23
N GLU A 35 -19.97 -15.31 1.24
CA GLU A 35 -18.65 -15.67 1.74
C GLU A 35 -17.94 -16.57 0.72
N LYS A 36 -16.87 -16.06 0.09
CA LYS A 36 -15.98 -16.78 -0.83
C LYS A 36 -14.53 -16.68 -0.33
N ARG A 37 -13.91 -17.81 0.05
CA ARG A 37 -12.48 -17.85 0.46
C ARG A 37 -11.88 -19.24 0.37
N VAL A 38 -10.56 -19.34 0.47
CA VAL A 38 -9.86 -20.63 0.64
C VAL A 38 -10.24 -21.26 1.98
N ALA A 39 -10.53 -22.56 1.97
CA ALA A 39 -10.95 -23.29 3.17
C ALA A 39 -9.78 -23.60 4.13
N LEU A 40 -8.55 -23.56 3.61
CA LEU A 40 -7.33 -23.80 4.38
C LEU A 40 -6.94 -22.59 5.23
N ARG A 41 -6.58 -22.84 6.51
CA ARG A 41 -6.11 -21.79 7.43
C ARG A 41 -4.76 -21.20 7.02
N ALA A 42 -3.89 -22.01 6.42
CA ALA A 42 -2.56 -21.63 5.97
C ALA A 42 -2.39 -21.96 4.49
N TRP A 43 -2.99 -21.15 3.62
CA TRP A 43 -2.93 -21.38 2.17
C TRP A 43 -1.80 -20.62 1.45
N LYS A 44 -1.21 -19.60 2.10
CA LYS A 44 -0.12 -18.78 1.53
C LYS A 44 1.05 -19.58 0.95
N PRO A 45 1.51 -20.70 1.55
CA PRO A 45 2.58 -21.51 0.95
C PRO A 45 2.27 -21.94 -0.49
N TYR A 46 0.99 -22.17 -0.82
CA TYR A 46 0.56 -22.59 -2.16
C TYR A 46 0.55 -21.48 -3.20
N GLN A 47 0.96 -20.26 -2.84
CA GLN A 47 1.30 -19.23 -3.84
C GLN A 47 2.66 -19.49 -4.50
N THR A 48 3.48 -20.39 -3.95
CA THR A 48 4.84 -20.68 -4.46
C THR A 48 5.09 -22.17 -4.69
N ARG A 49 4.16 -23.06 -4.29
CA ARG A 49 4.24 -24.50 -4.55
C ARG A 49 2.88 -25.08 -4.91
N LEU A 50 2.88 -26.12 -5.73
CA LEU A 50 1.69 -26.95 -5.93
C LEU A 50 1.39 -27.80 -4.69
N PRO A 51 0.11 -28.10 -4.42
CA PRO A 51 -0.25 -29.11 -3.43
C PRO A 51 0.15 -30.51 -3.91
N THR A 52 0.44 -31.39 -2.96
CA THR A 52 0.74 -32.80 -3.23
C THR A 52 -0.55 -33.59 -3.50
N HIS A 53 -0.40 -34.77 -4.12
CA HIS A 53 -1.53 -35.66 -4.37
C HIS A 53 -2.27 -36.06 -3.07
N ASP A 54 -1.52 -36.31 -1.99
CA ASP A 54 -2.10 -36.68 -0.69
C ASP A 54 -2.84 -35.50 -0.03
N GLU A 55 -2.30 -34.29 -0.15
CA GLU A 55 -2.97 -33.07 0.30
C GLU A 55 -4.31 -32.87 -0.40
N VAL A 56 -4.34 -32.97 -1.74
CA VAL A 56 -5.57 -32.87 -2.54
C VAL A 56 -6.55 -33.97 -2.16
N GLY A 57 -6.09 -35.22 -2.06
CA GLY A 57 -6.93 -36.36 -1.68
C GLY A 57 -7.55 -36.19 -0.29
N SER A 58 -6.81 -35.64 0.67
CA SER A 58 -7.30 -35.36 2.03
C SER A 58 -8.32 -34.21 2.07
N TRP A 59 -8.08 -33.15 1.32
CA TRP A 59 -8.95 -31.96 1.33
C TRP A 59 -10.31 -32.20 0.68
N PHE A 60 -10.31 -32.95 -0.43
CA PHE A 60 -11.53 -33.23 -1.20
C PHE A 60 -12.13 -34.61 -0.88
N ALA A 61 -11.70 -35.25 0.21
CA ALA A 61 -12.31 -36.47 0.71
C ALA A 61 -13.80 -36.24 1.02
N PRO A 62 -14.71 -37.20 0.73
CA PRO A 62 -16.14 -37.04 0.96
C PRO A 62 -16.53 -36.68 2.40
N SER A 63 -15.71 -37.10 3.38
CA SER A 63 -15.89 -36.82 4.81
C SER A 63 -15.47 -35.40 5.23
N ASN A 64 -14.84 -34.62 4.35
CA ASN A 64 -14.31 -33.31 4.67
C ASN A 64 -15.24 -32.19 4.15
N GLU A 65 -15.85 -31.44 5.07
CA GLU A 65 -16.72 -30.31 4.72
C GLU A 65 -15.99 -29.15 4.03
N ALA A 66 -14.65 -29.05 4.19
CA ALA A 66 -13.86 -28.02 3.54
C ALA A 66 -13.76 -28.21 2.01
N GLY A 67 -13.87 -29.45 1.51
CA GLY A 67 -13.68 -29.83 0.10
C GLY A 67 -14.91 -29.67 -0.80
N ARG A 68 -15.84 -28.78 -0.45
CA ARG A 68 -17.14 -28.63 -1.16
C ARG A 68 -17.09 -27.66 -2.34
N SER A 69 -16.01 -26.90 -2.47
CA SER A 69 -15.76 -26.03 -3.63
C SER A 69 -14.27 -26.01 -3.96
N LEU A 70 -13.96 -25.62 -5.18
CA LEU A 70 -12.64 -25.59 -5.78
C LEU A 70 -12.28 -24.14 -6.14
N CYS A 71 -11.02 -23.78 -5.88
CA CYS A 71 -10.42 -22.57 -6.42
C CYS A 71 -9.05 -22.86 -7.00
N LEU A 72 -8.65 -22.05 -7.98
CA LEU A 72 -7.32 -22.06 -8.56
C LEU A 72 -6.55 -20.81 -8.11
N VAL A 73 -5.28 -20.97 -7.78
CA VAL A 73 -4.36 -19.86 -7.52
C VAL A 73 -3.69 -19.46 -8.83
N CYS A 74 -3.73 -18.17 -9.15
CA CYS A 74 -3.16 -17.59 -10.36
C CYS A 74 -1.67 -17.25 -10.19
N GLY A 75 -1.00 -16.96 -11.30
CA GLY A 75 0.41 -16.57 -11.32
C GLY A 75 1.37 -17.71 -11.62
N SER A 76 2.64 -17.47 -11.28
CA SER A 76 3.80 -18.31 -11.54
C SER A 76 3.62 -19.74 -11.06
N VAL A 77 3.02 -19.94 -9.89
CA VAL A 77 2.74 -21.27 -9.31
C VAL A 77 1.85 -22.15 -10.20
N SER A 78 1.03 -21.53 -11.05
CA SER A 78 0.12 -22.20 -11.97
C SER A 78 0.53 -22.04 -13.43
N GLY A 79 1.81 -21.73 -13.70
CA GLY A 79 2.36 -21.53 -15.03
C GLY A 79 1.89 -20.23 -15.67
N ASN A 80 1.98 -19.12 -14.92
CA ASN A 80 1.52 -17.78 -15.32
C ASN A 80 0.03 -17.75 -15.69
N LEU A 81 -0.79 -18.48 -14.91
CA LEU A 81 -2.23 -18.49 -15.06
C LEU A 81 -2.79 -17.10 -14.73
N GLU A 82 -3.67 -16.58 -15.58
CA GLU A 82 -4.43 -15.37 -15.33
C GLU A 82 -5.89 -15.60 -15.73
N MET A 83 -6.79 -14.91 -15.02
CA MET A 83 -8.21 -14.96 -15.27
C MET A 83 -8.75 -13.53 -15.38
N ILE A 84 -9.60 -13.26 -16.37
CA ILE A 84 -10.35 -12.01 -16.52
C ILE A 84 -11.78 -12.26 -16.05
N ASP A 85 -12.19 -11.51 -15.03
CA ASP A 85 -13.48 -11.57 -14.36
C ASP A 85 -14.40 -10.47 -14.90
N PHE A 86 -15.51 -10.87 -15.51
CA PHE A 86 -16.55 -9.99 -16.01
C PHE A 86 -17.71 -9.98 -15.01
N GLU A 87 -17.81 -8.88 -14.27
CA GLU A 87 -18.76 -8.65 -13.19
C GLU A 87 -20.10 -8.11 -13.72
N LEU A 88 -21.05 -7.81 -12.81
CA LEU A 88 -22.40 -7.27 -13.14
C LEU A 88 -23.15 -8.11 -14.19
N GLY A 89 -23.20 -9.42 -14.00
CA GLY A 89 -23.88 -10.31 -14.95
C GLY A 89 -23.16 -10.46 -16.30
N GLY A 90 -21.93 -9.96 -16.42
CA GLY A 90 -21.13 -10.07 -17.63
C GLY A 90 -21.54 -9.10 -18.73
N GLU A 91 -22.17 -7.97 -18.41
CA GLU A 91 -22.64 -6.98 -19.39
C GLU A 91 -21.54 -6.52 -20.37
N ALA A 92 -20.30 -6.38 -19.87
CA ALA A 92 -19.16 -5.96 -20.69
C ALA A 92 -18.55 -7.09 -21.55
N PHE A 93 -18.96 -8.35 -21.35
CA PHE A 93 -18.33 -9.51 -21.98
C PHE A 93 -18.51 -9.54 -23.50
N GLU A 94 -19.72 -9.26 -24.01
CA GLU A 94 -19.99 -9.33 -25.44
C GLU A 94 -19.26 -8.23 -26.23
N ALA A 95 -19.29 -6.99 -25.72
CA ALA A 95 -18.54 -5.89 -26.32
C ALA A 95 -17.03 -6.15 -26.32
N TRP A 96 -16.50 -6.70 -25.22
CA TRP A 96 -15.10 -7.12 -25.13
C TRP A 96 -14.78 -8.23 -26.14
N ARG A 97 -15.63 -9.26 -26.22
CA ARG A 97 -15.47 -10.41 -27.10
C ARG A 97 -15.39 -9.98 -28.56
N GLU A 98 -16.32 -9.12 -29.00
CA GLU A 98 -16.33 -8.57 -30.35
C GLU A 98 -15.09 -7.73 -30.64
N ALA A 99 -14.65 -6.92 -29.67
CA ALA A 99 -13.43 -6.12 -29.81
C ALA A 99 -12.18 -6.98 -29.93
N VAL A 100 -12.06 -8.05 -29.14
CA VAL A 100 -10.94 -9.01 -29.23
C VAL A 100 -10.96 -9.74 -30.56
N GLU A 101 -12.13 -10.25 -30.98
CA GLU A 101 -12.25 -10.97 -32.25
C GLU A 101 -11.93 -10.07 -33.44
N SER A 102 -12.29 -8.79 -33.37
CA SER A 102 -11.90 -7.80 -34.38
C SER A 102 -10.40 -7.50 -34.38
N ALA A 103 -9.76 -7.45 -33.20
CA ALA A 103 -8.35 -7.10 -33.06
C ALA A 103 -7.40 -8.28 -33.31
N CYS A 104 -7.81 -9.49 -32.96
CA CYS A 104 -7.06 -10.74 -33.10
C CYS A 104 -8.03 -11.91 -33.37
N PRO A 105 -8.46 -12.11 -34.63
CA PRO A 105 -9.42 -13.15 -34.99
C PRO A 105 -9.00 -14.55 -34.53
N GLY A 106 -9.96 -15.31 -33.99
CA GLY A 106 -9.77 -16.67 -33.49
C GLY A 106 -9.14 -16.77 -32.09
N LEU A 107 -8.72 -15.66 -31.47
CA LEU A 107 -8.14 -15.68 -30.13
C LEU A 107 -9.18 -16.11 -29.08
N VAL A 108 -10.39 -15.55 -29.14
CA VAL A 108 -11.46 -15.87 -28.17
C VAL A 108 -11.79 -17.36 -28.18
N ALA A 109 -11.85 -17.98 -29.37
CA ALA A 109 -12.20 -19.39 -29.52
C ALA A 109 -11.21 -20.37 -28.87
N ARG A 110 -9.99 -19.91 -28.57
CA ARG A 110 -8.96 -20.70 -27.87
C ARG A 110 -9.08 -20.63 -26.35
N LEU A 111 -9.74 -19.61 -25.80
CA LEU A 111 -9.79 -19.32 -24.37
C LEU A 111 -10.69 -20.31 -23.62
N VAL A 112 -10.40 -20.51 -22.33
CA VAL A 112 -11.34 -21.21 -21.43
C VAL A 112 -12.30 -20.17 -20.88
N ILE A 113 -13.60 -20.47 -20.94
CA ILE A 113 -14.65 -19.55 -20.49
C ILE A 113 -15.60 -20.33 -19.59
N GLU A 114 -15.87 -19.81 -18.40
CA GLU A 114 -16.92 -20.33 -17.51
C GLU A 114 -17.92 -19.24 -17.13
N SER A 115 -19.15 -19.66 -16.86
CA SER A 115 -20.17 -18.82 -16.24
C SER A 115 -19.99 -18.80 -14.73
N THR A 116 -20.35 -17.68 -14.10
CA THR A 116 -20.30 -17.53 -12.65
C THR A 116 -21.70 -17.49 -12.04
N PRO A 117 -21.85 -17.75 -10.72
CA PRO A 117 -23.16 -17.77 -10.08
C PRO A 117 -23.91 -16.43 -10.10
N SER A 118 -23.19 -15.31 -10.29
CA SER A 118 -23.78 -13.97 -10.40
C SER A 118 -24.17 -13.60 -11.84
N GLY A 119 -24.06 -14.54 -12.78
CA GLY A 119 -24.32 -14.33 -14.21
C GLY A 119 -23.10 -13.84 -15.00
N GLY A 120 -21.99 -13.51 -14.33
CA GLY A 120 -20.74 -13.06 -14.94
C GLY A 120 -20.01 -14.13 -15.75
N ARG A 121 -18.80 -13.80 -16.21
CA ARG A 121 -17.92 -14.70 -16.96
C ARG A 121 -16.51 -14.66 -16.40
N HIS A 122 -15.86 -15.81 -16.32
CA HIS A 122 -14.40 -15.87 -16.20
C HIS A 122 -13.81 -16.30 -17.53
N VAL A 123 -12.76 -15.61 -17.96
CA VAL A 123 -11.96 -15.97 -19.14
C VAL A 123 -10.55 -16.32 -18.68
N ILE A 124 -10.10 -17.54 -18.94
CA ILE A 124 -8.94 -18.15 -18.28
C ILE A 124 -7.90 -18.59 -19.32
N TYR A 125 -6.64 -18.24 -19.06
CA TYR A 125 -5.49 -18.56 -19.93
C TYR A 125 -4.18 -18.58 -19.15
N ARG A 126 -3.11 -19.10 -19.77
CA ARG A 126 -1.72 -18.96 -19.32
C ARG A 126 -0.97 -18.02 -20.26
N CYS A 127 -0.07 -17.22 -19.72
CA CYS A 127 0.81 -16.35 -20.51
C CYS A 127 2.24 -16.93 -20.59
N GLU A 128 2.89 -16.84 -21.75
CA GLU A 128 4.30 -17.19 -21.89
C GLU A 128 5.23 -16.34 -21.01
N ALA A 129 4.84 -15.08 -20.75
CA ALA A 129 5.54 -14.17 -19.85
C ALA A 129 4.90 -14.13 -18.45
N PRO A 130 5.66 -13.74 -17.41
CA PRO A 130 5.12 -13.49 -16.09
C PRO A 130 3.95 -12.50 -16.12
N VAL A 131 2.90 -12.79 -15.35
CA VAL A 131 1.72 -11.93 -15.21
C VAL A 131 1.87 -11.05 -13.97
N SER A 132 1.27 -9.85 -14.01
CA SER A 132 1.22 -8.94 -12.87
C SER A 132 0.25 -9.43 -11.80
N GLY A 133 0.20 -8.74 -10.65
CA GLY A 133 -0.88 -8.93 -9.69
C GLY A 133 -2.28 -8.61 -10.26
N SER A 134 -3.31 -8.93 -9.49
CA SER A 134 -4.72 -8.66 -9.85
C SER A 134 -4.95 -7.17 -10.13
N THR A 135 -5.60 -6.86 -11.26
CA THR A 135 -5.72 -5.48 -11.76
C THR A 135 -7.15 -5.18 -12.22
N LYS A 136 -7.69 -4.01 -11.87
CA LYS A 136 -8.98 -3.55 -12.44
C LYS A 136 -8.76 -3.01 -13.85
N LEU A 137 -9.50 -3.53 -14.81
CA LEU A 137 -9.35 -3.19 -16.23
C LEU A 137 -10.41 -2.19 -16.71
N ALA A 138 -11.65 -2.35 -16.26
CA ALA A 138 -12.73 -1.44 -16.63
C ALA A 138 -13.66 -1.19 -15.46
N SER A 139 -14.13 0.04 -15.36
CA SER A 139 -15.10 0.48 -14.38
C SER A 139 -16.14 1.38 -15.05
N SER A 140 -17.40 1.27 -14.60
CA SER A 140 -18.48 2.12 -15.06
C SER A 140 -18.88 3.13 -13.99
N ARG A 141 -19.40 4.25 -14.47
CA ARG A 141 -19.87 5.37 -13.67
C ARG A 141 -21.40 5.35 -13.64
N ILE A 142 -21.97 4.86 -12.56
CA ILE A 142 -23.43 4.76 -12.42
C ILE A 142 -23.94 5.93 -11.58
N VAL A 143 -24.82 6.74 -12.18
CA VAL A 143 -25.57 7.78 -11.44
C VAL A 143 -26.62 7.08 -10.59
N VAL A 144 -26.55 7.32 -9.29
CA VAL A 144 -27.48 6.77 -8.31
C VAL A 144 -28.63 7.77 -8.13
N GLY A 145 -29.85 7.39 -8.51
CA GLY A 145 -31.06 8.20 -8.31
C GLY A 145 -31.67 8.03 -6.91
N GLY A 146 -32.31 9.08 -6.40
CA GLY A 146 -33.09 9.07 -5.14
C GLY A 146 -32.50 9.96 -4.03
N GLU A 147 -33.29 10.25 -2.99
CA GLU A 147 -32.83 10.84 -1.72
C GLU A 147 -31.96 9.82 -0.97
N VAL A 148 -30.78 9.52 -1.50
CA VAL A 148 -29.77 8.73 -0.79
C VAL A 148 -29.16 9.66 0.26
N GLY A 149 -29.31 9.30 1.54
CA GLY A 149 -28.67 10.02 2.64
C GLY A 149 -27.16 10.11 2.41
N ASP A 150 -26.53 11.20 2.86
CA ASP A 150 -25.10 11.46 2.66
C ASP A 150 -24.26 10.26 3.13
N GLY A 151 -23.71 9.47 2.21
CA GLY A 151 -22.88 8.30 2.49
C GLY A 151 -23.59 6.96 2.73
N GLU A 152 -24.89 6.83 2.41
CA GLU A 152 -25.57 5.52 2.48
C GLU A 152 -25.09 4.57 1.35
N PRO A 153 -24.70 3.32 1.68
CA PRO A 153 -24.33 2.33 0.67
C PRO A 153 -25.48 2.00 -0.25
N VAL A 154 -25.18 1.81 -1.54
CA VAL A 154 -26.13 1.36 -2.56
C VAL A 154 -25.74 -0.01 -3.05
N VAL A 155 -26.74 -0.86 -3.30
CA VAL A 155 -26.50 -2.18 -3.89
C VAL A 155 -26.62 -2.05 -5.40
N ILE A 156 -25.56 -2.39 -6.14
CA ILE A 156 -25.56 -2.48 -7.60
C ILE A 156 -25.15 -3.89 -7.98
N GLY A 157 -26.06 -4.62 -8.65
CA GLY A 157 -25.91 -6.05 -8.87
C GLY A 157 -25.92 -6.80 -7.53
N SER A 158 -24.85 -7.56 -7.26
CA SER A 158 -24.68 -8.33 -6.01
C SER A 158 -23.63 -7.72 -5.06
N LYS A 159 -23.26 -6.44 -5.24
CA LYS A 159 -22.23 -5.78 -4.44
C LYS A 159 -22.74 -4.43 -3.92
N GLU A 160 -22.33 -4.09 -2.71
CA GLU A 160 -22.53 -2.76 -2.13
C GLU A 160 -21.43 -1.80 -2.57
N TYR A 161 -21.83 -0.57 -2.91
CA TYR A 161 -20.96 0.52 -3.30
C TYR A 161 -21.28 1.74 -2.44
N GLU A 162 -20.25 2.52 -2.09
CA GLU A 162 -20.42 3.81 -1.44
C GLU A 162 -20.49 4.91 -2.52
N PRO A 163 -21.66 5.52 -2.76
CA PRO A 163 -21.78 6.62 -3.71
C PRO A 163 -20.95 7.82 -3.27
N ARG A 164 -20.50 8.62 -4.23
CA ARG A 164 -19.85 9.91 -3.98
C ARG A 164 -20.48 10.99 -4.83
N ARG A 165 -20.47 12.21 -4.32
CA ARG A 165 -20.86 13.38 -5.12
C ARG A 165 -19.78 13.71 -6.12
N ASP A 166 -20.18 13.90 -7.36
CA ASP A 166 -19.31 14.42 -8.41
C ASP A 166 -19.31 15.95 -8.43
N ALA A 167 -18.55 16.54 -9.36
CA ALA A 167 -18.47 18.00 -9.52
C ALA A 167 -19.81 18.64 -9.92
N GLY A 168 -20.73 17.88 -10.52
CA GLY A 168 -22.09 18.31 -10.86
C GLY A 168 -23.10 18.15 -9.73
N GLY A 169 -22.69 17.65 -8.56
CA GLY A 169 -23.56 17.43 -7.40
C GLY A 169 -24.41 16.16 -7.46
N SER A 170 -24.24 15.32 -8.48
CA SER A 170 -24.92 14.03 -8.62
C SER A 170 -24.22 12.94 -7.79
N TRP A 171 -25.00 12.02 -7.24
CA TRP A 171 -24.49 10.83 -6.56
C TRP A 171 -24.08 9.78 -7.57
N VAL A 172 -22.86 9.26 -7.42
CA VAL A 172 -22.26 8.36 -8.40
C VAL A 172 -21.53 7.22 -7.71
N ALA A 173 -21.77 6.00 -8.17
CA ALA A 173 -21.01 4.82 -7.78
C ALA A 173 -20.06 4.42 -8.93
N ILE A 174 -18.80 4.15 -8.59
CA ILE A 174 -17.83 3.58 -9.53
C ILE A 174 -17.82 2.08 -9.34
N VAL A 175 -18.37 1.36 -10.31
CA VAL A 175 -18.52 -0.09 -10.28
C VAL A 175 -17.44 -0.74 -11.13
N THR A 176 -16.87 -1.86 -10.68
CA THR A 176 -15.87 -2.59 -11.47
C THR A 176 -16.59 -3.52 -12.45
N LEU A 177 -16.33 -3.36 -13.75
CA LEU A 177 -16.90 -4.20 -14.81
C LEU A 177 -16.01 -5.38 -15.15
N ILE A 178 -14.70 -5.12 -15.27
CA ILE A 178 -13.71 -6.12 -15.68
C ILE A 178 -12.50 -6.01 -14.75
N GLU A 179 -12.05 -7.13 -14.17
CA GLU A 179 -10.80 -7.21 -13.40
C GLU A 179 -10.01 -8.49 -13.73
N THR A 180 -8.70 -8.49 -13.50
CA THR A 180 -7.89 -9.71 -13.58
C THR A 180 -7.64 -10.31 -12.20
N ARG A 181 -7.48 -11.64 -12.17
CA ARG A 181 -6.78 -12.37 -11.11
C ARG A 181 -5.45 -12.85 -11.67
N GLY A 182 -4.37 -12.14 -11.33
CA GLY A 182 -2.99 -12.44 -11.71
C GLY A 182 -2.17 -13.01 -10.54
N GLU A 183 -0.87 -12.71 -10.45
CA GLU A 183 0.06 -13.25 -9.44
C GLU A 183 -0.50 -13.18 -8.01
N GLY A 184 -0.54 -14.33 -7.33
CA GLY A 184 -1.05 -14.48 -5.96
C GLY A 184 -2.58 -14.34 -5.81
N GLY A 185 -3.28 -14.01 -6.89
CA GLY A 185 -4.74 -13.99 -6.97
C GLY A 185 -5.33 -15.40 -7.01
N LEU A 186 -6.64 -15.51 -6.82
CA LEU A 186 -7.35 -16.78 -6.92
C LEU A 186 -8.79 -16.56 -7.39
N PHE A 187 -9.40 -17.61 -7.91
CA PHE A 187 -10.81 -17.61 -8.28
C PHE A 187 -11.46 -18.97 -8.01
N LEU A 188 -12.74 -18.95 -7.61
CA LEU A 188 -13.57 -20.16 -7.58
C LEU A 188 -13.96 -20.51 -9.01
N CYS A 189 -14.02 -21.81 -9.31
CA CYS A 189 -14.18 -22.30 -10.67
C CYS A 189 -15.00 -23.58 -10.73
N ALA A 190 -15.40 -23.97 -11.94
CA ALA A 190 -16.05 -25.24 -12.20
C ALA A 190 -15.16 -26.41 -11.72
N PRO A 191 -15.74 -27.52 -11.21
CA PRO A 191 -17.17 -27.82 -11.11
C PRO A 191 -17.78 -27.40 -9.76
N SER A 192 -17.29 -26.32 -9.13
CA SER A 192 -17.93 -25.79 -7.91
C SER A 192 -19.37 -25.37 -8.19
N GLU A 193 -20.24 -25.44 -7.18
CA GLU A 193 -21.65 -25.07 -7.31
C GLU A 193 -21.82 -23.66 -7.91
N GLY A 194 -22.54 -23.59 -9.04
CA GLY A 194 -22.87 -22.38 -9.78
C GLY A 194 -21.78 -21.88 -10.74
N TYR A 195 -20.69 -22.64 -10.93
CA TYR A 195 -19.68 -22.38 -11.96
C TYR A 195 -19.76 -23.47 -13.03
N GLU A 196 -19.91 -23.08 -14.30
CA GLU A 196 -20.06 -24.03 -15.41
C GLU A 196 -19.15 -23.65 -16.57
N ILE A 197 -18.40 -24.62 -17.09
CA ILE A 197 -17.56 -24.43 -18.27
C ILE A 197 -18.47 -24.22 -19.49
N VAL A 198 -18.31 -23.07 -20.13
CA VAL A 198 -18.98 -22.69 -21.39
C VAL A 198 -18.11 -23.06 -22.58
N GLN A 199 -16.79 -22.90 -22.46
CA GLN A 199 -15.83 -23.15 -23.53
C GLN A 199 -14.49 -23.64 -22.96
N GLY A 200 -13.85 -24.58 -23.65
CA GLY A 200 -12.50 -25.04 -23.33
C GLY A 200 -12.42 -26.08 -22.20
N ASP A 201 -11.20 -26.32 -21.72
CA ASP A 201 -10.89 -27.25 -20.64
C ASP A 201 -10.08 -26.52 -19.56
N LEU A 202 -10.66 -26.37 -18.36
CA LEU A 202 -10.05 -25.67 -17.24
C LEU A 202 -8.75 -26.34 -16.74
N CYS A 203 -8.61 -27.66 -16.90
CA CYS A 203 -7.38 -28.35 -16.57
C CYS A 203 -6.28 -28.08 -17.60
N ARG A 204 -6.61 -27.53 -18.77
CA ARG A 204 -5.69 -27.28 -19.88
C ARG A 204 -5.91 -25.88 -20.47
N PRO A 205 -5.73 -24.81 -19.67
CA PRO A 205 -5.86 -23.46 -20.17
C PRO A 205 -4.86 -23.22 -21.29
N PRO A 206 -5.25 -22.50 -22.36
CA PRO A 206 -4.36 -22.25 -23.49
C PRO A 206 -3.17 -21.41 -23.05
N LEU A 207 -2.01 -21.69 -23.63
CA LEU A 207 -0.86 -20.80 -23.57
C LEU A 207 -1.02 -19.73 -24.66
N ILE A 208 -0.98 -18.47 -24.26
CA ILE A 208 -1.04 -17.32 -25.16
C ILE A 208 0.24 -16.50 -25.06
N THR A 209 0.57 -15.82 -26.16
CA THR A 209 1.73 -14.93 -26.21
C THR A 209 1.49 -13.63 -25.43
N PRO A 210 2.55 -12.89 -25.05
CA PRO A 210 2.39 -11.59 -24.40
C PRO A 210 1.63 -10.57 -25.28
N ASP A 211 1.77 -10.65 -26.60
CA ASP A 211 1.05 -9.76 -27.51
C ASP A 211 -0.44 -10.09 -27.61
N GLU A 212 -0.81 -11.38 -27.57
CA GLU A 212 -2.21 -11.81 -27.46
C GLU A 212 -2.82 -11.37 -26.13
N ARG A 213 -2.08 -11.49 -25.02
CA ARG A 213 -2.49 -10.96 -23.71
C ARG A 213 -2.73 -9.45 -23.77
N ASP A 214 -1.82 -8.70 -24.38
CA ASP A 214 -1.98 -7.24 -24.58
C ASP A 214 -3.29 -6.91 -25.32
N VAL A 215 -3.71 -7.74 -26.30
CA VAL A 215 -5.00 -7.56 -26.98
C VAL A 215 -6.16 -7.79 -26.03
N LEU A 216 -6.16 -8.89 -25.25
CA LEU A 216 -7.25 -9.20 -24.31
C LEU A 216 -7.46 -8.06 -23.32
N LEU A 217 -6.38 -7.56 -22.72
CA LEU A 217 -6.48 -6.50 -21.73
C LEU A 217 -6.75 -5.14 -22.37
N GLY A 218 -6.13 -4.84 -23.53
CA GLY A 218 -6.38 -3.63 -24.31
C GLY A 218 -7.86 -3.45 -24.69
N CYS A 219 -8.51 -4.52 -25.12
CA CYS A 219 -9.95 -4.52 -25.40
C CYS A 219 -10.80 -4.33 -24.14
N ALA A 220 -10.35 -4.83 -22.98
CA ALA A 220 -11.05 -4.61 -21.72
C ALA A 220 -10.93 -3.15 -21.25
N TRP A 221 -9.73 -2.56 -21.32
CA TRP A 221 -9.52 -1.15 -20.99
C TRP A 221 -10.28 -0.18 -21.89
N ALA A 222 -10.50 -0.55 -23.16
CA ALA A 222 -11.30 0.27 -24.08
C ALA A 222 -12.76 0.46 -23.60
N LEU A 223 -13.23 -0.38 -22.67
CA LEU A 223 -14.55 -0.32 -22.05
C LEU A 223 -14.54 0.42 -20.69
N ASP A 224 -13.42 1.00 -20.27
CA ASP A 224 -13.36 1.80 -19.05
C ASP A 224 -14.03 3.16 -19.25
N GLU A 225 -14.99 3.47 -18.38
CA GLU A 225 -15.74 4.74 -18.37
C GLU A 225 -15.35 5.62 -17.17
N ALA A 226 -14.45 5.13 -16.31
CA ALA A 226 -13.94 5.91 -15.19
C ALA A 226 -12.93 6.99 -15.66
N PRO A 227 -12.94 8.19 -15.06
CA PRO A 227 -11.95 9.21 -15.41
C PRO A 227 -10.54 8.74 -15.01
N ALA A 228 -9.67 8.54 -16.01
CA ALA A 228 -8.27 8.21 -15.79
C ALA A 228 -7.55 9.35 -15.06
N LYS A 229 -6.61 9.03 -14.16
CA LYS A 229 -5.67 10.03 -13.64
C LYS A 229 -4.71 10.42 -14.76
N VAL A 230 -4.78 11.66 -15.21
CA VAL A 230 -3.97 12.20 -16.32
C VAL A 230 -2.72 12.88 -15.78
N VAL A 231 -1.55 12.40 -16.21
CA VAL A 231 -0.25 13.05 -15.97
C VAL A 231 -0.19 14.35 -16.77
N GLY A 232 0.18 15.44 -16.10
CA GLY A 232 0.33 16.75 -16.75
C GLY A 232 -0.99 17.50 -16.97
N HIS A 233 -2.09 17.10 -16.31
CA HIS A 233 -3.25 17.96 -16.12
C HIS A 233 -3.16 18.62 -14.73
N ALA A 234 -3.06 19.95 -14.71
CA ALA A 234 -3.23 20.69 -13.46
C ALA A 234 -4.70 20.63 -13.03
N SER A 235 -4.96 20.42 -11.73
CA SER A 235 -6.30 20.50 -11.15
C SER A 235 -6.85 21.92 -11.29
N ALA A 236 -7.85 22.08 -12.17
CA ALA A 236 -8.61 23.32 -12.46
C ALA A 236 -7.80 24.49 -13.05
N PRO A 237 -8.41 25.33 -13.91
CA PRO A 237 -7.77 26.54 -14.41
C PRO A 237 -7.45 27.45 -13.23
N SER A 238 -6.17 27.69 -12.99
CA SER A 238 -5.75 28.72 -12.04
C SER A 238 -6.19 30.07 -12.59
N THR A 239 -7.24 30.66 -12.00
CA THR A 239 -7.55 32.08 -12.14
C THR A 239 -6.52 32.92 -11.38
N HIS A 240 -5.25 32.79 -11.75
CA HIS A 240 -4.24 33.77 -11.40
C HIS A 240 -4.10 34.75 -12.56
N ALA A 241 -4.00 36.04 -12.24
CA ALA A 241 -4.03 37.18 -13.15
C ALA A 241 -2.78 37.31 -14.07
N GLY A 242 -2.15 36.20 -14.45
CA GLY A 242 -1.04 36.14 -15.39
C GLY A 242 -1.35 35.08 -16.46
N GLY A 243 -1.13 35.42 -17.73
CA GLY A 243 -1.62 34.71 -18.91
C GLY A 243 -1.34 33.19 -19.00
N LEU A 244 -1.96 32.57 -20.01
CA LEU A 244 -1.90 31.13 -20.27
C LEU A 244 -0.45 30.64 -20.41
N ARG A 245 -0.07 29.62 -19.63
CA ARG A 245 1.29 29.04 -19.66
C ARG A 245 1.50 28.20 -20.93
N PRO A 246 2.73 28.10 -21.48
CA PRO A 246 2.99 27.36 -22.73
C PRO A 246 2.52 25.90 -22.74
N GLY A 247 2.71 25.17 -21.64
CA GLY A 247 2.25 23.78 -21.51
C GLY A 247 0.73 23.65 -21.41
N ASP A 248 0.05 24.60 -20.78
CA ASP A 248 -1.42 24.62 -20.69
C ASP A 248 -2.02 24.95 -22.07
N ASP A 249 -1.44 25.94 -22.78
CA ASP A 249 -1.81 26.27 -24.15
C ASP A 249 -1.58 25.09 -25.11
N PHE A 250 -0.49 24.34 -24.95
CA PHE A 250 -0.26 23.13 -25.73
C PHE A 250 -1.24 22.00 -25.39
N ASN A 251 -1.63 21.84 -24.12
CA ASN A 251 -2.69 20.92 -23.74
C ASN A 251 -4.03 21.26 -24.42
N GLU A 252 -4.34 22.55 -24.58
CA GLU A 252 -5.56 23.03 -25.23
C GLU A 252 -5.53 22.88 -26.75
N ARG A 253 -4.48 23.37 -27.43
CA ARG A 253 -4.44 23.47 -28.91
C ARG A 253 -3.28 22.76 -29.61
N GLY A 254 -2.32 22.17 -28.90
CA GLY A 254 -1.27 21.35 -29.50
C GLY A 254 -1.82 20.06 -30.12
N ASP A 255 -1.11 19.44 -31.06
CA ASP A 255 -1.49 18.12 -31.57
C ASP A 255 -0.52 17.04 -31.10
N PRO A 256 -0.92 16.15 -30.17
CA PRO A 256 -0.05 15.05 -29.74
C PRO A 256 0.17 14.01 -30.83
N ARG A 257 -0.66 13.95 -31.88
CA ARG A 257 -0.55 12.94 -32.94
C ARG A 257 0.74 13.07 -33.74
N ASP A 258 1.10 14.30 -34.09
CA ASP A 258 2.33 14.57 -34.82
C ASP A 258 3.58 14.20 -34.00
N VAL A 259 3.52 14.39 -32.69
CA VAL A 259 4.58 13.94 -31.77
C VAL A 259 4.65 12.41 -31.77
N LEU A 260 3.52 11.72 -31.59
CA LEU A 260 3.47 10.25 -31.59
C LEU A 260 4.02 9.65 -32.89
N LEU A 261 3.59 10.18 -34.05
CA LEU A 261 4.05 9.72 -35.36
C LEU A 261 5.56 9.90 -35.57
N ARG A 262 6.14 11.03 -35.15
CA ARG A 262 7.60 11.27 -35.23
C ARG A 262 8.41 10.28 -34.41
N HIS A 263 7.84 9.79 -33.31
CA HIS A 263 8.44 8.79 -32.43
C HIS A 263 8.01 7.35 -32.75
N GLY A 264 7.51 7.11 -33.97
CA GLY A 264 7.28 5.76 -34.49
C GLY A 264 6.01 5.08 -33.99
N TRP A 265 5.12 5.79 -33.30
CA TRP A 265 3.78 5.28 -33.01
C TRP A 265 2.93 5.30 -34.27
N ALA A 266 2.07 4.30 -34.44
CA ALA A 266 1.21 4.19 -35.61
C ALA A 266 -0.27 4.19 -35.21
N LEU A 267 -1.08 4.98 -35.91
CA LEU A 267 -2.54 4.95 -35.75
C LEU A 267 -3.08 3.63 -36.33
N ALA A 268 -3.57 2.76 -35.47
CA ALA A 268 -4.13 1.46 -35.83
C ALA A 268 -5.63 1.54 -36.16
N LYS A 269 -6.38 2.42 -35.50
CA LYS A 269 -7.80 2.68 -35.78
C LYS A 269 -8.15 4.13 -35.44
N ALA A 270 -8.76 4.83 -36.38
CA ALA A 270 -9.29 6.17 -36.21
C ALA A 270 -10.74 6.14 -35.64
N GLY A 271 -11.16 7.24 -35.02
CA GLY A 271 -12.51 7.42 -34.46
C GLY A 271 -12.49 8.35 -33.25
N ASP A 272 -13.61 8.46 -32.54
CA ASP A 272 -13.72 9.28 -31.32
C ASP A 272 -12.77 8.79 -30.20
N ASN A 273 -12.53 7.49 -30.16
CA ASN A 273 -11.44 6.87 -29.41
C ASN A 273 -10.45 6.29 -30.42
N GLU A 274 -9.30 6.95 -30.59
CA GLU A 274 -8.26 6.50 -31.51
C GLU A 274 -7.41 5.42 -30.85
N TYR A 275 -6.98 4.43 -31.61
CA TYR A 275 -6.14 3.36 -31.11
C TYR A 275 -4.77 3.41 -31.76
N TRP A 276 -3.74 3.41 -30.90
CA TRP A 276 -2.36 3.64 -31.28
C TRP A 276 -1.51 2.41 -30.98
N ARG A 277 -0.60 2.09 -31.89
CA ARG A 277 0.35 0.99 -31.78
C ARG A 277 1.74 1.55 -31.48
N ARG A 278 2.40 0.95 -30.49
CA ARG A 278 3.77 1.33 -30.10
C ARG A 278 4.80 1.00 -31.19
N PRO A 279 5.95 1.69 -31.22
CA PRO A 279 7.07 1.35 -32.10
C PRO A 279 7.51 -0.11 -31.90
N GLY A 280 7.84 -0.79 -33.00
CA GLY A 280 8.33 -2.18 -32.97
C GLY A 280 7.28 -3.27 -32.75
N LYS A 281 5.99 -2.93 -32.56
CA LYS A 281 4.90 -3.93 -32.49
C LYS A 281 4.32 -4.21 -33.88
N ALA A 282 4.16 -5.49 -34.24
CA ALA A 282 3.72 -5.89 -35.58
C ALA A 282 2.19 -5.72 -35.80
N ALA A 283 1.37 -6.03 -34.78
CA ALA A 283 -0.09 -5.99 -34.86
C ALA A 283 -0.73 -5.58 -33.53
N GLY A 284 -2.02 -5.25 -33.55
CA GLY A 284 -2.78 -4.81 -32.36
C GLY A 284 -2.53 -3.36 -31.96
N THR A 285 -2.97 -3.02 -30.75
CA THR A 285 -2.94 -1.67 -30.16
C THR A 285 -2.15 -1.69 -28.85
N SER A 286 -1.75 -0.52 -28.37
CA SER A 286 -0.89 -0.35 -27.18
C SER A 286 -1.26 0.87 -26.35
N ALA A 287 -1.97 1.82 -26.95
CA ALA A 287 -2.51 2.99 -26.30
C ALA A 287 -3.81 3.43 -27.00
N THR A 288 -4.57 4.27 -26.32
CA THR A 288 -5.69 5.02 -26.90
C THR A 288 -5.45 6.53 -26.82
N LEU A 289 -6.04 7.29 -27.73
CA LEU A 289 -6.14 8.74 -27.65
C LEU A 289 -7.62 9.12 -27.72
N LYS A 290 -8.19 9.53 -26.58
CA LYS A 290 -9.59 9.95 -26.45
C LYS A 290 -9.63 11.22 -25.61
N ASP A 291 -10.45 12.19 -26.01
CA ASP A 291 -10.60 13.47 -25.30
C ASP A 291 -9.25 14.14 -24.98
N ARG A 292 -8.30 14.03 -25.93
CA ARG A 292 -6.91 14.54 -25.85
C ARG A 292 -6.04 13.89 -24.76
N VAL A 293 -6.50 12.81 -24.14
CA VAL A 293 -5.72 11.99 -23.21
C VAL A 293 -5.15 10.79 -23.93
N PHE A 294 -3.82 10.69 -23.95
CA PHE A 294 -3.11 9.53 -24.47
C PHE A 294 -2.97 8.50 -23.34
N TYR A 295 -3.77 7.45 -23.35
CA TYR A 295 -3.75 6.41 -22.33
C TYR A 295 -2.96 5.19 -22.81
N VAL A 296 -1.83 4.91 -22.14
CA VAL A 296 -0.95 3.79 -22.50
C VAL A 296 -1.26 2.63 -21.60
N PHE A 297 -1.74 1.52 -22.14
CA PHE A 297 -2.03 0.30 -21.38
C PHE A 297 -0.97 -0.79 -21.56
N SER A 298 -0.01 -0.59 -22.46
CA SER A 298 1.01 -1.57 -22.75
C SER A 298 2.22 -1.46 -21.82
N THR A 299 2.74 -2.60 -21.36
CA THR A 299 3.90 -2.70 -20.45
C THR A 299 5.26 -2.44 -21.10
N ASN A 300 5.33 -2.49 -22.43
CA ASN A 300 6.56 -2.26 -23.19
C ASN A 300 6.46 -1.00 -24.05
N ALA A 301 6.03 0.12 -23.47
CA ALA A 301 5.76 1.37 -24.19
C ALA A 301 6.64 2.55 -23.72
N ALA A 302 7.86 2.27 -23.28
CA ALA A 302 8.82 3.31 -22.87
C ALA A 302 8.91 4.44 -23.91
N PRO A 303 8.97 5.73 -23.48
CA PRO A 303 9.13 6.21 -22.11
C PRO A 303 7.84 6.22 -21.26
N PHE A 304 6.71 5.81 -21.83
CA PHE A 304 5.45 5.77 -21.10
C PHE A 304 5.39 4.57 -20.15
N GLU A 305 4.99 4.84 -18.90
CA GLU A 305 4.53 3.82 -17.97
C GLU A 305 3.17 3.27 -18.41
N ALA A 306 3.01 1.96 -18.24
CA ALA A 306 1.75 1.26 -18.48
C ALA A 306 0.65 1.71 -17.50
N HIS A 307 -0.58 1.62 -17.99
CA HIS A 307 -1.82 1.92 -17.28
C HIS A 307 -1.94 3.39 -16.83
N LYS A 308 -1.38 4.32 -17.61
CA LYS A 308 -1.30 5.74 -17.27
C LYS A 308 -1.81 6.61 -18.42
N GLY A 309 -2.58 7.64 -18.07
CA GLY A 309 -3.03 8.67 -19.01
C GLY A 309 -2.06 9.84 -19.05
N TYR A 310 -1.79 10.37 -20.24
CA TYR A 310 -0.89 11.49 -20.45
C TYR A 310 -1.62 12.62 -21.19
N SER A 311 -1.44 13.86 -20.73
CA SER A 311 -1.89 15.04 -21.46
C SER A 311 -1.03 15.26 -22.71
N PRO A 312 -1.47 16.08 -23.70
CA PRO A 312 -0.67 16.38 -24.88
C PRO A 312 0.70 16.94 -24.54
N PHE A 313 0.78 17.82 -23.53
CA PHE A 313 2.05 18.36 -23.05
C PHE A 313 2.93 17.29 -22.40
N ALA A 314 2.35 16.36 -21.64
CA ALA A 314 3.13 15.24 -21.08
C ALA A 314 3.66 14.29 -22.15
N VAL A 315 2.89 14.01 -23.21
CA VAL A 315 3.36 13.27 -24.39
C VAL A 315 4.54 13.99 -25.04
N TYR A 316 4.42 15.31 -25.24
CA TYR A 316 5.49 16.13 -25.81
C TYR A 316 6.75 16.16 -24.93
N ALA A 317 6.61 16.37 -23.63
CA ALA A 317 7.75 16.42 -22.71
C ALA A 317 8.48 15.08 -22.62
N LEU A 318 7.74 13.96 -22.55
CA LEU A 318 8.33 12.63 -22.44
C LEU A 318 9.06 12.19 -23.71
N LEU A 319 8.51 12.51 -24.88
CA LEU A 319 9.08 12.05 -26.16
C LEU A 319 10.15 13.01 -26.72
N GLU A 320 9.99 14.32 -26.57
CA GLU A 320 10.90 15.30 -27.18
C GLU A 320 11.95 15.84 -26.21
N HIS A 321 11.73 15.71 -24.89
CA HIS A 321 12.59 16.32 -23.85
C HIS A 321 12.93 15.33 -22.72
N ASP A 322 12.82 14.02 -22.96
CA ASP A 322 13.13 12.96 -21.99
C ASP A 322 12.44 13.11 -20.62
N GLY A 323 11.25 13.74 -20.61
CA GLY A 323 10.49 14.02 -19.40
C GLY A 323 10.88 15.31 -18.67
N ASP A 324 11.78 16.13 -19.23
CA ASP A 324 12.04 17.48 -18.73
C ASP A 324 10.92 18.45 -19.15
N PHE A 325 9.94 18.60 -18.26
CA PHE A 325 8.80 19.50 -18.46
C PHE A 325 9.20 20.99 -18.51
N ALA A 326 10.32 21.39 -17.90
CA ALA A 326 10.77 22.78 -17.93
C ALA A 326 11.39 23.11 -19.29
N ALA A 327 12.27 22.24 -19.79
CA ALA A 327 12.81 22.35 -21.14
C ALA A 327 11.71 22.30 -22.20
N ALA A 328 10.74 21.38 -22.03
CA ALA A 328 9.58 21.28 -22.91
C ALA A 328 8.75 22.57 -22.93
N ALA A 329 8.45 23.15 -21.77
CA ALA A 329 7.71 24.42 -21.69
C ALA A 329 8.46 25.59 -22.34
N SER A 330 9.79 25.65 -22.18
CA SER A 330 10.63 26.67 -22.82
C SER A 330 10.64 26.51 -24.35
N ALA A 331 10.78 25.28 -24.85
CA ALA A 331 10.72 24.99 -26.28
C ALA A 331 9.36 25.33 -26.89
N LEU A 332 8.26 25.05 -26.19
CA LEU A 332 6.91 25.42 -26.62
C LEU A 332 6.70 26.94 -26.61
N SER A 333 7.26 27.65 -25.63
CA SER A 333 7.24 29.11 -25.62
C SER A 333 7.93 29.70 -26.84
N ALA A 334 9.09 29.16 -27.23
CA ALA A 334 9.79 29.57 -28.45
C ALA A 334 9.00 29.26 -29.74
N GLN A 335 8.11 28.26 -29.70
CA GLN A 335 7.19 27.92 -30.79
C GLN A 335 5.89 28.75 -30.75
N GLY A 336 5.78 29.72 -29.84
CA GLY A 336 4.63 30.61 -29.72
C GLY A 336 3.45 30.03 -28.94
N TYR A 337 3.67 29.04 -28.06
CA TYR A 337 2.68 28.62 -27.08
C TYR A 337 2.77 29.45 -25.80
N GLY A 338 1.62 29.82 -25.23
CA GLY A 338 1.46 30.74 -24.11
C GLY A 338 1.28 32.20 -24.54
N GLN A 339 0.96 33.10 -23.60
CA GLN A 339 0.81 34.53 -23.89
C GLN A 339 2.14 35.29 -23.76
N ALA A 340 2.45 36.13 -24.76
CA ALA A 340 3.50 37.13 -24.62
C ALA A 340 3.04 38.21 -23.64
N ALA A 341 3.82 38.48 -22.60
CA ALA A 341 3.52 39.55 -21.65
C ALA A 341 3.53 40.90 -22.38
N ASN A 342 2.34 41.48 -22.60
CA ASN A 342 2.22 42.81 -23.19
C ASN A 342 2.64 43.89 -22.18
N ASP A 343 3.51 44.75 -22.68
CA ASP A 343 3.98 46.03 -22.18
C ASP A 343 2.87 46.84 -21.45
N THR A 344 3.01 47.01 -20.14
CA THR A 344 2.30 48.06 -19.39
C THR A 344 3.28 48.79 -18.48
N GLN A 345 3.33 50.10 -18.73
CA GLN A 345 4.16 51.12 -18.11
C GLN A 345 4.19 51.06 -16.58
N GLY A 346 5.41 51.07 -16.04
CA GLY A 346 5.80 51.94 -14.93
C GLY A 346 5.03 51.83 -13.62
N VAL A 347 5.31 50.79 -12.84
CA VAL A 347 5.33 50.92 -11.38
C VAL A 347 6.73 50.49 -10.93
N ASP A 348 7.51 51.44 -10.45
CA ASP A 348 8.81 51.16 -9.83
C ASP A 348 8.57 50.43 -8.50
N LEU A 349 8.78 49.11 -8.54
CA LEU A 349 8.71 48.19 -7.40
C LEU A 349 10.10 47.86 -6.83
N SER A 350 11.12 48.68 -7.11
CA SER A 350 12.48 48.48 -6.58
C SER A 350 12.54 48.44 -5.04
N ALA A 351 11.49 48.87 -4.33
CA ALA A 351 11.37 48.79 -2.87
C ALA A 351 10.69 47.50 -2.34
N PHE A 352 10.12 46.64 -3.19
CA PHE A 352 9.49 45.36 -2.78
C PHE A 352 10.12 44.12 -3.43
N ILE A 353 11.17 44.30 -4.24
CA ILE A 353 12.05 43.20 -4.62
C ILE A 353 13.00 42.93 -3.44
N THR A 354 12.48 42.31 -2.39
CA THR A 354 13.34 41.38 -1.64
C THR A 354 13.59 40.21 -2.56
N GLU A 355 14.77 40.24 -3.19
CA GLU A 355 15.49 39.15 -3.83
C GLU A 355 14.78 37.80 -3.67
N ARG A 356 14.31 37.23 -4.79
CA ARG A 356 14.19 35.77 -4.87
C ARG A 356 15.58 35.26 -4.47
N PRO A 357 15.69 34.49 -3.37
CA PRO A 357 16.97 33.92 -3.03
C PRO A 357 17.38 33.07 -4.22
N PRO A 358 18.64 33.19 -4.68
CA PRO A 358 19.08 32.46 -5.84
C PRO A 358 18.89 30.96 -5.56
N THR A 359 18.17 30.27 -6.44
CA THR A 359 18.36 28.85 -6.64
C THR A 359 19.76 28.67 -7.23
N ASN A 360 20.78 28.88 -6.39
CA ASN A 360 22.16 28.62 -6.74
C ASN A 360 22.41 27.12 -6.52
N THR A 361 21.73 26.31 -7.32
CA THR A 361 22.30 25.06 -7.81
C THR A 361 22.73 25.40 -9.23
N SER A 362 23.89 26.04 -9.38
CA SER A 362 24.61 25.89 -10.65
C SER A 362 24.62 24.38 -10.94
N PRO A 363 24.21 23.92 -12.14
CA PRO A 363 24.29 22.51 -12.45
C PRO A 363 25.73 22.08 -12.17
N VAL A 364 25.89 21.17 -11.22
CA VAL A 364 27.22 20.59 -10.94
C VAL A 364 27.60 19.91 -12.25
N GLU A 365 28.55 20.48 -12.98
CA GLU A 365 29.03 19.88 -14.21
C GLU A 365 29.54 18.48 -13.86
N PRO A 366 29.02 17.41 -14.51
CA PRO A 366 29.49 16.07 -14.25
C PRO A 366 30.99 15.99 -14.50
N SER A 367 31.76 15.79 -13.42
CA SER A 367 33.22 15.68 -13.47
C SER A 367 33.62 14.25 -13.11
N PRO A 368 33.75 13.34 -14.09
CA PRO A 368 34.11 11.97 -13.81
C PRO A 368 35.54 11.89 -13.28
N LEU A 369 35.71 11.28 -12.12
CA LEU A 369 37.02 10.93 -11.58
C LEU A 369 37.40 9.51 -12.00
N PRO A 370 38.63 9.26 -12.49
CA PRO A 370 39.16 7.91 -12.61
C PRO A 370 39.10 7.20 -11.25
N VAL A 371 38.81 5.89 -11.25
CA VAL A 371 38.70 5.09 -10.01
C VAL A 371 39.93 5.24 -9.12
N ARG A 372 41.13 5.38 -9.71
CA ARG A 372 42.39 5.61 -8.97
C ARG A 372 42.32 6.88 -8.10
N ASP A 373 41.79 7.96 -8.66
CA ASP A 373 41.76 9.28 -8.05
C ASP A 373 40.60 9.35 -7.06
N LEU A 374 39.48 8.69 -7.37
CA LEU A 374 38.36 8.53 -6.45
C LEU A 374 38.79 7.79 -5.17
N VAL A 375 39.47 6.65 -5.31
CA VAL A 375 39.97 5.88 -4.13
C VAL A 375 41.03 6.68 -3.36
N ALA A 376 41.88 7.44 -4.04
CA ALA A 376 42.87 8.29 -3.39
C ALA A 376 42.22 9.49 -2.65
N ALA A 377 41.16 10.08 -3.21
CA ALA A 377 40.45 11.21 -2.63
C ALA A 377 39.55 10.81 -1.45
N TYR A 378 39.00 9.59 -1.47
CA TYR A 378 38.07 9.10 -0.45
C TYR A 378 38.54 7.77 0.15
N PRO A 379 39.66 7.76 0.90
CA PRO A 379 40.24 6.54 1.46
C PRO A 379 39.41 5.95 2.60
N LEU A 380 38.47 6.72 3.16
CA LEU A 380 37.62 6.32 4.28
C LEU A 380 36.16 6.65 3.96
N LEU A 381 35.26 5.82 4.49
CA LEU A 381 33.83 6.13 4.49
C LEU A 381 33.56 7.34 5.40
N ARG A 382 32.48 8.07 5.11
CA ARG A 382 32.02 9.16 5.99
C ARG A 382 31.78 8.64 7.42
N PRO A 383 32.11 9.41 8.46
CA PRO A 383 31.91 8.99 9.84
C PRO A 383 30.44 8.66 10.13
N PRO A 384 30.15 7.64 10.96
CA PRO A 384 28.78 7.38 11.41
C PRO A 384 28.28 8.50 12.33
N VAL A 385 26.97 8.75 12.27
CA VAL A 385 26.22 9.60 13.22
C VAL A 385 25.33 8.73 14.08
N ILE A 386 24.64 7.77 13.46
CA ILE A 386 23.89 6.70 14.12
C ILE A 386 24.43 5.39 13.58
N HIS A 387 25.18 4.65 14.39
CA HIS A 387 25.84 3.43 13.94
C HIS A 387 24.81 2.41 13.44
N GLY A 388 25.02 1.88 12.24
CA GLY A 388 24.10 0.93 11.60
C GLY A 388 22.96 1.60 10.82
N LEU A 389 22.80 2.92 10.89
CA LEU A 389 21.68 3.64 10.26
C LEU A 389 22.09 4.87 9.44
N LEU A 390 23.00 5.73 9.91
CA LEU A 390 23.33 6.98 9.20
C LEU A 390 24.78 7.44 9.37
N ARG A 391 25.41 7.85 8.25
CA ARG A 391 26.70 8.54 8.16
C ARG A 391 26.46 10.01 7.88
N GLU A 392 27.47 10.83 8.13
CA GLU A 392 27.41 12.26 7.83
C GLU A 392 26.97 12.51 6.38
N GLY A 393 26.00 13.43 6.19
CA GLY A 393 25.44 13.77 4.89
C GLY A 393 24.47 12.74 4.29
N GLU A 394 24.10 11.68 5.01
CA GLU A 394 23.08 10.71 4.56
C GLU A 394 21.66 11.07 5.02
N THR A 395 20.67 10.54 4.31
CA THR A 395 19.24 10.81 4.57
C THR A 395 18.50 9.55 5.04
N MET A 396 17.67 9.67 6.09
CA MET A 396 16.84 8.58 6.63
C MET A 396 15.35 8.95 6.61
N ASN A 397 14.51 8.01 6.17
CA ASN A 397 13.08 8.06 6.39
C ASN A 397 12.69 7.30 7.66
N VAL A 398 11.73 7.84 8.42
CA VAL A 398 11.06 7.16 9.54
C VAL A 398 9.57 7.09 9.25
N ILE A 399 9.07 5.87 9.00
CA ILE A 399 7.72 5.63 8.50
C ILE A 399 6.92 4.79 9.48
N ALA A 400 5.69 5.23 9.74
CA ALA A 400 4.73 4.47 10.52
C ALA A 400 3.32 4.96 10.24
N SER A 401 2.35 4.12 10.56
CA SER A 401 0.94 4.52 10.57
C SER A 401 0.69 5.74 11.48
N PRO A 402 -0.38 6.52 11.23
CA PRO A 402 -0.74 7.64 12.08
C PRO A 402 -0.92 7.21 13.54
N LYS A 403 -0.50 8.08 14.48
CA LYS A 403 -0.61 7.88 15.94
C LYS A 403 0.19 6.69 16.53
N THR A 404 1.11 6.11 15.78
CA THR A 404 2.02 5.03 16.23
C THR A 404 3.22 5.55 17.06
N GLY A 405 3.26 6.83 17.40
CA GLY A 405 4.31 7.38 18.28
C GLY A 405 5.65 7.73 17.61
N LYS A 406 5.66 8.00 16.30
CA LYS A 406 6.86 8.48 15.56
C LYS A 406 7.53 9.67 16.22
N SER A 407 6.79 10.76 16.46
CA SER A 407 7.38 11.96 17.06
C SER A 407 8.00 11.68 18.44
N TRP A 408 7.45 10.74 19.23
CA TRP A 408 8.07 10.32 20.49
C TRP A 408 9.37 9.54 20.27
N LEU A 409 9.38 8.63 19.30
CA LEU A 409 10.56 7.88 18.90
C LEU A 409 11.67 8.82 18.35
N THR A 410 11.29 9.82 17.56
CA THR A 410 12.20 10.80 16.97
C THR A 410 12.77 11.77 18.00
N LEU A 411 11.97 12.20 18.99
CA LEU A 411 12.48 12.99 20.11
C LEU A 411 13.50 12.20 20.95
N ASP A 412 13.24 10.91 21.15
CA ASP A 412 14.18 10.01 21.82
C ASP A 412 15.49 9.85 21.03
N LEU A 413 15.41 9.73 19.70
CA LEU A 413 16.58 9.74 18.82
C LEU A 413 17.37 11.05 18.92
N ALA A 414 16.68 12.20 18.89
CA ALA A 414 17.32 13.51 19.00
C ALA A 414 18.08 13.66 20.33
N ILE A 415 17.50 13.17 21.43
CA ILE A 415 18.15 13.17 22.75
C ILE A 415 19.36 12.23 22.78
N ALA A 416 19.25 11.04 22.19
CA ALA A 416 20.36 10.10 22.08
C ALA A 416 21.54 10.74 21.33
N VAL A 417 21.30 11.31 20.13
CA VAL A 417 22.33 12.00 19.33
C VAL A 417 22.88 13.24 20.04
N ALA A 418 22.04 14.06 20.70
CA ALA A 418 22.53 15.22 21.43
C ALA A 418 23.54 14.84 22.53
N THR A 419 23.27 13.72 23.21
CA THR A 419 24.07 13.23 24.35
C THR A 419 25.16 12.22 23.99
N GLY A 420 25.14 11.67 22.77
CA GLY A 420 26.00 10.56 22.35
C GLY A 420 25.68 9.24 23.06
N ARG A 421 24.46 9.09 23.60
CA ARG A 421 24.03 7.86 24.28
C ARG A 421 23.50 6.84 23.26
N PRO A 422 23.55 5.53 23.55
CA PRO A 422 22.97 4.53 22.68
C PRO A 422 21.46 4.74 22.53
N TRP A 423 20.98 4.83 21.29
CA TRP A 423 19.56 4.90 20.99
C TRP A 423 18.95 3.49 20.98
N LEU A 424 17.83 3.34 21.68
CA LEU A 424 17.15 2.05 21.90
C LEU A 424 18.09 0.96 22.43
N GLU A 425 19.14 1.32 23.18
CA GLU A 425 20.12 0.37 23.74
C GLU A 425 20.82 -0.50 22.67
N ARG A 426 20.75 -0.10 21.39
CA ARG A 426 21.19 -0.91 20.24
C ARG A 426 22.03 -0.13 19.23
N TYR A 427 21.70 1.15 19.02
CA TYR A 427 22.37 1.99 18.03
C TYR A 427 23.25 3.01 18.73
N GLU A 428 24.57 2.82 18.69
CA GLU A 428 25.51 3.84 19.18
C GLU A 428 25.32 5.15 18.41
N THR A 429 25.37 6.28 19.11
CA THR A 429 25.22 7.60 18.50
C THR A 429 26.44 8.47 18.77
N VAL A 430 26.78 9.32 17.82
CA VAL A 430 27.86 10.30 17.99
C VAL A 430 27.26 11.63 18.44
N SER A 431 27.76 12.13 19.57
CA SER A 431 27.26 13.36 20.18
C SER A 431 27.35 14.57 19.23
N GLY A 432 26.28 15.33 19.08
CA GLY A 432 26.30 16.60 18.36
C GLY A 432 24.96 17.34 18.37
N PRO A 433 24.94 18.63 17.98
CA PRO A 433 23.71 19.42 17.98
C PRO A 433 22.67 18.87 17.00
N VAL A 434 21.39 18.92 17.40
CA VAL A 434 20.26 18.43 16.61
C VAL A 434 19.28 19.59 16.36
N LEU A 435 18.84 19.76 15.12
CA LEU A 435 17.77 20.68 14.77
C LEU A 435 16.49 19.90 14.45
N ILE A 436 15.37 20.30 15.03
CA ILE A 436 14.04 19.76 14.74
C ILE A 436 13.20 20.87 14.12
N ILE A 437 12.82 20.69 12.86
CA ILE A 437 11.86 21.56 12.18
C ILE A 437 10.51 20.84 12.21
N ASP A 438 9.60 21.38 13.02
CA ASP A 438 8.34 20.71 13.35
C ASP A 438 7.13 21.50 12.78
N ASN A 439 6.47 20.90 11.79
CA ASN A 439 5.29 21.41 11.11
C ASN A 439 3.96 20.94 11.75
N GLU A 440 3.98 20.03 12.72
CA GLU A 440 2.77 19.42 13.29
C GLU A 440 2.43 19.90 14.70
N LEU A 441 3.42 20.17 15.56
CA LEU A 441 3.22 20.51 16.95
C LEU A 441 3.26 22.03 17.18
N HIS A 442 2.45 22.48 18.15
CA HIS A 442 2.59 23.81 18.72
C HIS A 442 3.83 23.87 19.62
N ARG A 443 4.41 25.07 19.79
CA ARG A 443 5.64 25.32 20.57
C ARG A 443 5.53 24.79 22.00
N GLU A 444 4.37 25.00 22.63
CA GLU A 444 4.06 24.57 23.99
C GLU A 444 4.05 23.04 24.11
N THR A 445 3.62 22.34 23.05
CA THR A 445 3.61 20.88 23.03
C THR A 445 5.04 20.34 22.97
N SER A 446 5.89 20.89 22.10
CA SER A 446 7.31 20.51 22.01
C SER A 446 8.03 20.77 23.34
N ALA A 447 7.84 21.96 23.91
CA ALA A 447 8.42 22.37 25.19
C ALA A 447 8.02 21.45 26.36
N HIS A 448 6.83 20.83 26.30
CA HIS A 448 6.38 19.87 27.31
C HIS A 448 6.80 18.42 27.00
N ARG A 449 6.95 18.03 25.72
CA ARG A 449 7.34 16.66 25.35
C ARG A 449 8.82 16.39 25.54
N ILE A 450 9.70 17.32 25.16
CA ILE A 450 11.16 17.12 25.23
C ILE A 450 11.62 16.80 26.66
N PRO A 451 11.27 17.58 27.70
CA PRO A 451 11.67 17.26 29.07
C PRO A 451 11.11 15.92 29.56
N LYS A 452 9.92 15.53 29.07
CA LYS A 452 9.28 14.27 29.46
C LYS A 452 10.04 13.07 28.94
N VAL A 453 10.48 13.11 27.68
CA VAL A 453 11.33 12.06 27.09
C VAL A 453 12.70 12.04 27.77
N ALA A 454 13.31 13.21 27.99
CA ALA A 454 14.60 13.30 28.68
C ALA A 454 14.54 12.70 30.10
N GLN A 455 13.50 13.04 30.87
CA GLN A 455 13.27 12.47 32.20
C GLN A 455 13.11 10.94 32.14
N ALA A 456 12.33 10.43 31.19
CA ALA A 456 12.14 8.98 31.02
C ALA A 456 13.44 8.24 30.63
N ARG A 457 14.41 8.93 30.03
CA ARG A 457 15.75 8.41 29.71
C ARG A 457 16.82 8.72 30.76
N GLY A 458 16.47 9.36 31.87
CA GLY A 458 17.43 9.78 32.88
C GLY A 458 18.48 10.75 32.32
N VAL A 459 18.06 11.63 31.41
CA VAL A 459 18.87 12.71 30.84
C VAL A 459 18.46 14.02 31.51
N ALA A 460 19.41 14.72 32.10
CA ALA A 460 19.14 16.03 32.69
C ALA A 460 18.98 17.09 31.57
N MET A 461 18.09 18.06 31.76
CA MET A 461 17.85 19.11 30.76
C MET A 461 19.12 19.87 30.35
N ARG A 462 20.04 20.11 31.29
CA ARG A 462 21.34 20.74 31.06
C ARG A 462 22.26 19.98 30.09
N GLU A 463 21.95 18.72 29.78
CA GLU A 463 22.71 17.91 28.82
C GLU A 463 22.21 18.13 27.38
N ILE A 464 21.05 18.77 27.20
CA ILE A 464 20.37 18.89 25.91
C ILE A 464 19.85 20.30 25.57
N ASP A 465 19.76 21.22 26.54
CA ASP A 465 19.14 22.54 26.38
C ASP A 465 19.90 23.48 25.43
N ASP A 466 21.22 23.31 25.31
CA ASP A 466 22.07 23.99 24.30
C ASP A 466 22.40 23.12 23.08
N ARG A 467 21.83 21.91 22.99
CA ARG A 467 22.12 20.93 21.93
C ARG A 467 20.94 20.59 21.04
N ILE A 468 19.71 20.67 21.54
CA ILE A 468 18.49 20.41 20.76
C ILE A 468 17.81 21.73 20.45
N PHE A 469 17.75 22.05 19.16
CA PHE A 469 17.16 23.26 18.62
C PHE A 469 15.83 22.89 17.97
N VAL A 470 14.78 23.67 18.19
CA VAL A 470 13.44 23.39 17.66
C VAL A 470 12.87 24.62 16.97
N ASP A 471 12.46 24.48 15.72
CA ASP A 471 11.64 25.47 15.03
C ASP A 471 10.25 24.91 14.71
N ASN A 472 9.25 25.33 15.48
CA ASN A 472 7.86 24.99 15.21
C ASN A 472 7.28 25.94 14.14
N LEU A 473 7.01 25.36 12.98
CA LEU A 473 6.46 26.01 11.79
C LEU A 473 4.96 25.73 11.59
N ARG A 474 4.30 24.99 12.49
CA ARG A 474 2.84 24.79 12.45
C ARG A 474 2.11 26.14 12.31
N GLY A 475 1.27 26.26 11.28
CA GLY A 475 0.53 27.49 10.95
C GLY A 475 1.33 28.53 10.14
N ARG A 476 2.61 28.27 9.87
CA ARG A 476 3.51 29.05 9.01
C ARG A 476 4.31 28.10 8.10
N LEU A 477 3.58 27.14 7.52
CA LEU A 477 4.16 26.05 6.73
C LEU A 477 5.00 26.61 5.58
N ARG A 478 6.17 26.02 5.37
CA ARG A 478 7.06 26.31 4.24
C ARG A 478 7.45 24.98 3.61
N ASP A 479 7.35 24.91 2.29
CA ASP A 479 7.86 23.77 1.55
C ASP A 479 9.41 23.74 1.53
N ILE A 480 9.98 22.61 1.12
CA ILE A 480 11.41 22.37 1.13
C ILE A 480 12.21 23.40 0.31
N PHE A 481 11.66 23.86 -0.82
CA PHE A 481 12.34 24.82 -1.70
C PHE A 481 12.26 26.23 -1.12
N THR A 482 11.13 26.59 -0.52
CA THR A 482 10.97 27.86 0.22
C THR A 482 11.86 27.91 1.47
N LEU A 483 12.27 26.76 2.02
CA LEU A 483 13.26 26.67 3.10
C LEU A 483 14.72 26.68 2.62
N ALA A 484 15.00 26.65 1.31
CA ALA A 484 16.37 26.71 0.79
C ALA A 484 17.21 27.87 1.39
N PRO A 485 16.70 29.10 1.53
CA PRO A 485 17.48 30.21 2.12
C PRO A 485 17.75 30.00 3.61
N TYR A 486 16.80 29.38 4.31
CA TYR A 486 16.96 29.02 5.72
C TYR A 486 18.10 28.02 5.87
N PHE A 487 18.13 26.96 5.05
CA PHE A 487 19.25 26.01 5.05
C PHE A 487 20.56 26.65 4.61
N GLN A 488 20.55 27.49 3.56
CA GLN A 488 21.73 28.21 3.07
C GLN A 488 22.38 29.08 4.16
N ALA A 489 21.57 29.69 5.03
CA ALA A 489 22.05 30.49 6.16
C ALA A 489 22.65 29.65 7.32
N LEU A 490 22.43 28.33 7.34
CA LEU A 490 23.07 27.46 8.33
C LEU A 490 24.54 27.21 7.96
N GLU A 491 25.39 27.31 8.97
CA GLU A 491 26.81 26.99 8.89
C GLU A 491 27.02 25.48 8.69
N PRO A 492 27.85 25.05 7.71
CA PRO A 492 28.25 23.65 7.59
C PRO A 492 28.86 23.11 8.89
N GLY A 493 28.48 21.88 9.26
CA GLY A 493 28.95 21.20 10.48
C GLY A 493 28.29 21.66 11.78
N ARG A 494 27.40 22.68 11.75
CA ARG A 494 26.72 23.16 12.96
C ARG A 494 25.82 22.10 13.61
N PHE A 495 25.05 21.40 12.78
CA PHE A 495 24.15 20.34 13.24
C PHE A 495 24.66 19.00 12.75
N ARG A 496 24.51 17.99 13.60
CA ARG A 496 24.83 16.60 13.25
C ARG A 496 23.62 15.92 12.60
N VAL A 497 22.41 16.28 13.06
CA VAL A 497 21.13 15.79 12.52
C VAL A 497 20.13 16.94 12.38
N ILE A 498 19.43 16.98 11.26
CA ILE A 498 18.25 17.82 11.04
C ILE A 498 17.03 16.91 10.86
N VAL A 499 16.00 17.09 11.68
CA VAL A 499 14.74 16.34 11.66
C VAL A 499 13.65 17.19 11.01
N LEU A 500 12.93 16.63 10.04
CA LEU A 500 11.74 17.23 9.41
C LEU A 500 10.48 16.44 9.82
N ASP A 501 9.71 16.96 10.79
CA ASP A 501 8.49 16.30 11.31
C ASP A 501 7.23 17.18 11.11
N ALA A 502 6.20 16.80 10.35
CA ALA A 502 6.08 15.65 9.47
C ALA A 502 6.41 16.05 8.03
N PHE A 503 7.08 15.16 7.30
CA PHE A 503 7.65 15.42 5.99
C PHE A 503 6.62 15.87 4.95
N TYR A 504 5.40 15.30 4.94
CA TYR A 504 4.36 15.66 3.97
C TYR A 504 3.95 17.15 4.02
N ARG A 505 4.27 17.86 5.11
CA ARG A 505 4.02 19.31 5.26
C ARG A 505 5.11 20.18 4.61
N PHE A 506 6.21 19.58 4.17
CA PHE A 506 7.29 20.23 3.42
C PHE A 506 7.12 20.09 1.90
N MET A 507 6.01 19.49 1.44
CA MET A 507 5.70 19.37 0.02
C MET A 507 5.34 20.74 -0.58
N PRO A 508 5.76 21.05 -1.81
CA PRO A 508 5.33 22.24 -2.52
C PRO A 508 3.81 22.23 -2.74
N ALA A 509 3.21 23.41 -2.86
CA ALA A 509 1.78 23.54 -3.12
C ALA A 509 1.39 22.80 -4.42
N GLY A 510 0.46 21.85 -4.34
CA GLY A 510 0.04 21.01 -5.46
C GLY A 510 0.93 19.79 -5.73
N GLY A 511 2.02 19.60 -4.97
CA GLY A 511 2.84 18.39 -5.05
C GLY A 511 2.14 17.16 -4.44
N ASP A 512 2.21 16.02 -5.13
CA ASP A 512 1.72 14.73 -4.64
C ASP A 512 2.91 13.91 -4.12
N GLU A 513 2.85 13.45 -2.87
CA GLU A 513 3.87 12.57 -2.28
C GLU A 513 3.97 11.22 -3.01
N ASN A 514 2.95 10.86 -3.79
CA ASN A 514 2.93 9.67 -4.64
C ASN A 514 3.47 9.92 -6.05
N ASP A 515 3.77 11.17 -6.42
CA ASP A 515 4.43 11.47 -7.68
C ASP A 515 5.94 11.29 -7.54
N ASN A 516 6.48 10.28 -8.24
CA ASN A 516 7.89 9.94 -8.19
C ASN A 516 8.78 11.10 -8.66
N GLY A 517 8.33 11.90 -9.63
CA GLY A 517 9.09 13.04 -10.16
C GLY A 517 9.22 14.16 -9.11
N THR A 518 8.09 14.55 -8.51
CA THR A 518 8.06 15.51 -7.39
C THR A 518 8.95 15.03 -6.24
N MET A 519 8.83 13.77 -5.83
CA MET A 519 9.63 13.23 -4.73
C MET A 519 11.12 13.19 -5.06
N ALA A 520 11.50 12.79 -6.27
CA ALA A 520 12.91 12.77 -6.70
C ALA A 520 13.54 14.17 -6.61
N ASN A 521 12.84 15.20 -7.07
CA ASN A 521 13.33 16.59 -6.99
C ASN A 521 13.50 17.08 -5.55
N ILE A 522 12.58 16.69 -4.66
CA ILE A 522 12.67 17.03 -3.23
C ILE A 522 13.86 16.34 -2.57
N TYR A 523 14.02 15.03 -2.80
CA TYR A 523 15.16 14.28 -2.26
C TYR A 523 16.49 14.80 -2.80
N ASN A 524 16.58 15.11 -4.10
CA ASN A 524 17.77 15.73 -4.68
C ASN A 524 18.14 17.06 -3.98
N ALA A 525 17.15 17.89 -3.65
CA ALA A 525 17.38 19.12 -2.90
C ALA A 525 17.87 18.84 -1.46
N ILE A 526 17.27 17.84 -0.79
CA ILE A 526 17.67 17.43 0.56
C ILE A 526 19.10 16.88 0.56
N ASP A 527 19.46 16.04 -0.41
CA ASP A 527 20.80 15.48 -0.52
C ASP A 527 21.84 16.58 -0.79
N ALA A 528 21.51 17.58 -1.61
CA ALA A 528 22.35 18.75 -1.80
C ALA A 528 22.52 19.58 -0.51
N PHE A 529 21.48 19.70 0.31
CA PHE A 529 21.60 20.34 1.63
C PHE A 529 22.41 19.50 2.61
N ALA A 530 22.19 18.19 2.66
CA ALA A 530 22.90 17.24 3.52
C ALA A 530 24.40 17.23 3.21
N ASP A 531 24.76 17.19 1.92
CA ASP A 531 26.15 17.23 1.46
C ASP A 531 26.83 18.55 1.82
N ARG A 532 26.20 19.70 1.51
CA ARG A 532 26.76 21.01 1.83
C ARG A 532 26.89 21.27 3.33
N LEU A 533 25.89 20.84 4.11
CA LEU A 533 25.88 21.06 5.56
C LEU A 533 26.71 20.03 6.33
N GLY A 534 27.05 18.89 5.71
CA GLY A 534 27.74 17.79 6.39
C GLY A 534 26.92 17.14 7.50
N CYS A 535 25.59 17.19 7.41
CA CYS A 535 24.67 16.71 8.45
C CYS A 535 23.69 15.68 7.92
N CYS A 536 23.21 14.77 8.77
CA CYS A 536 22.17 13.83 8.37
C CYS A 536 20.80 14.49 8.35
N PHE A 537 19.93 14.07 7.43
CA PHE A 537 18.52 14.45 7.42
C PHE A 537 17.63 13.27 7.85
N VAL A 538 16.67 13.51 8.73
CA VAL A 538 15.69 12.52 9.20
C VAL A 538 14.28 13.01 8.88
N LEU A 539 13.58 12.28 8.01
CA LEU A 539 12.30 12.68 7.44
C LEU A 539 11.18 11.80 8.01
N ILE A 540 10.18 12.41 8.64
CA ILE A 540 9.09 11.66 9.30
C ILE A 540 7.88 11.53 8.38
N HIS A 541 7.61 10.30 7.92
CA HIS A 541 6.54 10.00 6.98
C HIS A 541 5.40 9.20 7.61
N HIS A 542 4.22 9.33 7.00
CA HIS A 542 3.11 8.42 7.25
C HIS A 542 3.15 7.25 6.27
N SER A 543 2.80 6.05 6.74
CA SER A 543 2.53 4.96 5.82
C SER A 543 1.22 5.21 5.06
N THR A 544 1.09 4.64 3.86
CA THR A 544 -0.19 4.63 3.12
C THR A 544 -1.30 3.94 3.90
N LYS A 545 -2.55 4.33 3.62
CA LYS A 545 -3.75 3.70 4.23
C LYS A 545 -3.82 2.22 3.82
N GLY A 546 -4.14 1.35 4.78
CA GLY A 546 -4.25 -0.10 4.59
C GLY A 546 -3.12 -0.88 5.27
N SER A 547 -3.29 -2.20 5.35
CA SER A 547 -2.36 -3.11 6.05
C SER A 547 -0.96 -3.06 5.43
N GLN A 548 0.02 -2.62 6.21
CA GLN A 548 1.44 -2.58 5.81
C GLN A 548 2.24 -3.78 6.36
N SER A 549 1.57 -4.64 7.13
CA SER A 549 2.19 -5.75 7.87
C SER A 549 2.85 -6.78 6.95
N ALA A 550 2.31 -6.96 5.74
CA ALA A 550 2.80 -7.95 4.78
C ALA A 550 3.71 -7.35 3.68
N LYS A 551 3.95 -6.04 3.71
CA LYS A 551 4.79 -5.37 2.72
C LYS A 551 6.26 -5.47 3.09
N SER A 552 7.12 -5.48 2.06
CA SER A 552 8.56 -5.31 2.26
C SER A 552 8.84 -3.92 2.85
N VAL A 553 9.93 -3.78 3.60
CA VAL A 553 10.29 -2.50 4.26
C VAL A 553 10.35 -1.36 3.24
N THR A 554 10.89 -1.63 2.05
CA THR A 554 11.03 -0.65 0.97
C THR A 554 9.72 -0.25 0.30
N ASP A 555 8.64 -0.99 0.54
CA ASP A 555 7.29 -0.77 -0.02
C ASP A 555 6.33 -0.08 0.97
N VAL A 556 6.80 0.24 2.18
CA VAL A 556 5.99 0.91 3.21
C VAL A 556 6.22 2.42 3.15
N GLY A 557 5.16 3.18 2.88
CA GLY A 557 5.23 4.65 2.72
C GLY A 557 4.18 5.14 1.71
N ALA A 558 3.99 6.45 1.58
CA ALA A 558 3.40 7.06 0.39
C ALA A 558 4.48 7.13 -0.71
N GLY A 559 4.13 7.02 -1.99
CA GLY A 559 5.13 7.01 -3.08
C GLY A 559 6.19 5.89 -3.04
N ALA A 560 5.89 4.76 -2.38
CA ALA A 560 6.88 3.72 -2.11
C ALA A 560 7.40 3.06 -3.40
N GLY A 561 8.74 2.99 -3.48
CA GLY A 561 9.52 2.80 -4.69
C GLY A 561 10.55 3.93 -4.85
N ALA A 562 10.10 5.15 -5.16
CA ALA A 562 11.01 6.29 -5.31
C ALA A 562 11.61 6.76 -3.98
N GLN A 563 10.81 6.81 -2.91
CA GLN A 563 11.28 7.29 -1.60
C GLN A 563 12.31 6.36 -0.95
N SER A 564 12.08 5.04 -1.01
CA SER A 564 13.01 4.05 -0.45
C SER A 564 14.30 3.93 -1.24
N ARG A 565 14.28 4.24 -2.55
CA ARG A 565 15.49 4.30 -3.39
C ARG A 565 16.26 5.61 -3.23
N ALA A 566 15.60 6.70 -2.84
CA ALA A 566 16.26 7.99 -2.67
C ALA A 566 17.10 8.04 -1.38
N THR A 567 16.58 7.53 -0.26
CA THR A 567 17.27 7.58 1.04
C THR A 567 18.31 6.48 1.25
N ASP A 568 19.29 6.75 2.10
CA ASP A 568 20.29 5.77 2.54
C ASP A 568 19.74 4.81 3.59
N THR A 569 18.79 5.27 4.40
CA THR A 569 18.09 4.41 5.37
C THR A 569 16.58 4.61 5.35
N HIS A 570 15.85 3.50 5.36
CA HIS A 570 14.41 3.48 5.33
C HIS A 570 13.87 2.68 6.52
N LEU A 571 13.57 3.38 7.62
CA LEU A 571 13.17 2.81 8.90
C LEU A 571 11.66 2.81 9.04
N VAL A 572 11.09 1.64 9.38
CA VAL A 572 9.64 1.41 9.41
C VAL A 572 9.22 0.85 10.77
N LEU A 573 8.15 1.39 11.33
CA LEU A 573 7.45 0.82 12.49
C LEU A 573 6.15 0.17 12.05
N ARG A 574 6.03 -1.14 12.26
CA ARG A 574 4.81 -1.92 11.98
C ARG A 574 4.17 -2.39 13.29
N PRO A 575 2.83 -2.35 13.45
CA PRO A 575 2.19 -2.85 14.65
C PRO A 575 2.47 -4.35 14.84
N HIS A 576 2.86 -4.74 16.05
CA HIS A 576 2.96 -6.15 16.47
C HIS A 576 1.59 -6.63 16.97
N GLU A 577 1.35 -7.94 16.99
CA GLU A 577 0.08 -8.51 17.45
C GLU A 577 -0.24 -8.09 18.90
N ASP A 578 0.76 -8.18 19.78
CA ASP A 578 0.72 -7.64 21.15
C ASP A 578 0.37 -6.15 21.21
N GLU A 579 -0.54 -5.81 22.12
CA GLU A 579 -0.95 -4.44 22.34
C GLU A 579 0.20 -3.58 22.88
N GLY A 580 0.34 -2.37 22.33
CA GLY A 580 1.40 -1.45 22.70
C GLY A 580 2.79 -1.88 22.21
N VAL A 581 2.89 -2.82 21.26
CA VAL A 581 4.17 -3.25 20.69
C VAL A 581 4.21 -2.93 19.19
N VAL A 582 5.38 -2.52 18.71
CA VAL A 582 5.69 -2.33 17.30
C VAL A 582 6.97 -3.08 16.94
N VAL A 583 7.11 -3.45 15.68
CA VAL A 583 8.35 -3.97 15.10
C VAL A 583 9.02 -2.85 14.33
N LEU A 584 10.22 -2.49 14.75
CA LEU A 584 11.14 -1.63 14.03
C LEU A 584 11.95 -2.49 13.06
N ASP A 585 11.93 -2.11 11.79
CA ASP A 585 12.69 -2.75 10.72
C ASP A 585 13.31 -1.65 9.85
N ALA A 586 14.47 -1.89 9.22
CA ALA A 586 15.02 -0.91 8.29
C ALA A 586 15.77 -1.55 7.12
N ALA A 587 15.66 -0.90 5.97
CA ALA A 587 16.55 -1.13 4.84
C ALA A 587 17.64 -0.06 4.86
N VAL A 588 18.90 -0.47 4.77
CA VAL A 588 20.08 0.39 4.90
C VAL A 588 21.00 0.20 3.70
N ARG A 589 21.62 1.28 3.22
CA ARG A 589 22.56 1.27 2.09
C ARG A 589 24.01 1.09 2.54
N SER A 590 24.37 1.74 3.65
CA SER A 590 25.77 1.87 4.10
C SER A 590 26.22 0.81 5.13
N TRP A 591 25.37 -0.17 5.41
CA TRP A 591 25.63 -1.27 6.36
C TRP A 591 25.04 -2.60 5.89
N PRO A 592 25.47 -3.74 6.48
CA PRO A 592 24.77 -5.00 6.34
C PRO A 592 23.31 -4.91 6.80
N PRO A 593 22.40 -5.76 6.28
CA PRO A 593 21.00 -5.79 6.70
C PRO A 593 20.85 -5.87 8.21
N ILE A 594 20.00 -5.03 8.78
CA ILE A 594 19.73 -5.00 10.20
C ILE A 594 18.59 -5.96 10.56
N ALA A 595 18.68 -6.59 11.73
CA ALA A 595 17.63 -7.50 12.20
C ALA A 595 16.42 -6.70 12.74
N PRO A 596 15.18 -7.06 12.37
CA PRO A 596 13.99 -6.43 12.93
C PRO A 596 13.94 -6.59 14.46
N THR A 597 13.41 -5.57 15.15
CA THR A 597 13.39 -5.51 16.62
C THR A 597 12.02 -5.10 17.14
N CYS A 598 11.52 -5.82 18.14
CA CYS A 598 10.29 -5.46 18.84
C CYS A 598 10.53 -4.32 19.84
N LEU A 599 9.67 -3.32 19.82
CA LEU A 599 9.65 -2.19 20.75
C LEU A 599 8.31 -2.15 21.47
N ARG A 600 8.35 -2.03 22.79
CA ARG A 600 7.16 -1.87 23.64
C ARG A 600 6.99 -0.42 24.06
N TRP A 601 5.77 0.07 23.95
CA TRP A 601 5.37 1.41 24.36
C TRP A 601 5.34 1.48 25.88
N LYS A 602 6.18 2.35 26.45
CA LYS A 602 6.18 2.74 27.85
C LYS A 602 6.19 4.25 27.90
N PHE A 603 5.00 4.84 27.82
CA PHE A 603 4.84 6.29 27.74
C PHE A 603 5.82 7.02 28.67
N PRO A 604 6.63 7.97 28.16
CA PRO A 604 6.61 8.56 26.81
C PRO A 604 7.57 7.91 25.79
N VAL A 605 8.22 6.79 26.10
CA VAL A 605 9.30 6.19 25.30
C VAL A 605 8.98 4.80 24.76
N TRP A 606 9.75 4.39 23.76
CA TRP A 606 9.79 3.01 23.28
C TRP A 606 10.94 2.27 23.96
N THR A 607 10.70 1.08 24.49
CA THR A 607 11.76 0.23 25.07
C THR A 607 11.89 -1.06 24.28
N VAL A 608 13.11 -1.54 24.08
CA VAL A 608 13.36 -2.82 23.41
C VAL A 608 12.64 -3.95 24.15
N ALA A 609 12.07 -4.88 23.37
CA ALA A 609 11.29 -6.02 23.85
C ALA A 609 11.79 -7.32 23.19
N ASP A 610 13.02 -7.73 23.54
CA ASP A 610 13.72 -8.87 22.93
C ASP A 610 13.03 -10.23 23.10
N GLY A 611 12.10 -10.34 24.06
CA GLY A 611 11.32 -11.56 24.28
C GLY A 611 10.17 -11.77 23.29
N LEU A 612 9.96 -10.89 22.30
CA LEU A 612 8.86 -10.96 21.34
C LEU A 612 9.38 -11.22 19.93
N ASP A 613 8.66 -12.05 19.17
CA ASP A 613 9.00 -12.39 17.79
C ASP A 613 8.71 -11.23 16.83
N PRO A 614 9.72 -10.62 16.16
CA PRO A 614 9.49 -9.58 15.16
C PRO A 614 8.66 -10.02 13.94
N GLY A 615 8.52 -11.33 13.71
CA GLY A 615 7.63 -11.90 12.68
C GLY A 615 6.14 -11.81 13.01
N SER A 616 5.79 -11.64 14.29
CA SER A 616 4.41 -11.58 14.80
C SER A 616 3.74 -10.22 14.57
N LEU A 617 3.74 -9.77 13.31
CA LEU A 617 3.08 -8.54 12.91
C LEU A 617 1.56 -8.64 12.98
N ARG A 618 0.92 -7.60 13.49
CA ARG A 618 -0.54 -7.52 13.57
C ARG A 618 -1.13 -7.63 12.18
N SER A 619 -1.90 -8.68 11.94
CA SER A 619 -2.74 -8.77 10.75
C SER A 619 -3.90 -7.79 10.90
N GLU A 620 -3.83 -6.65 10.21
CA GLU A 620 -5.06 -5.89 9.96
C GLU A 620 -5.90 -6.70 8.96
N LYS A 621 -6.95 -7.37 9.46
CA LYS A 621 -8.04 -7.82 8.60
C LYS A 621 -8.55 -6.59 7.84
N PRO A 622 -8.88 -6.68 6.53
CA PRO A 622 -9.65 -5.62 5.88
C PRO A 622 -10.86 -5.34 6.78
N GLY A 623 -11.02 -4.06 7.15
CA GLY A 623 -11.86 -3.65 8.26
C GLY A 623 -13.22 -4.32 8.20
N LYS A 624 -13.61 -5.01 9.28
CA LYS A 624 -15.04 -5.12 9.60
C LYS A 624 -15.57 -3.69 9.58
N LYS A 625 -16.62 -3.44 8.80
CA LYS A 625 -17.45 -2.24 8.90
C LYS A 625 -17.58 -1.88 10.38
N LYS A 626 -17.09 -0.70 10.75
CA LYS A 626 -17.57 -0.07 11.98
C LYS A 626 -19.01 0.30 11.67
N GLU A 627 -19.95 -0.41 12.27
CA GLU A 627 -21.33 0.05 12.36
C GLU A 627 -21.32 1.50 12.90
N PRO A 628 -22.22 2.37 12.41
CA PRO A 628 -22.30 3.74 12.86
C PRO A 628 -22.51 3.77 14.37
N ALA A 629 -21.90 4.76 15.01
CA ALA A 629 -21.92 4.96 16.44
C ALA A 629 -23.36 5.12 16.94
N ASN A 630 -23.94 4.04 17.46
CA ASN A 630 -25.10 4.16 18.33
C ASN A 630 -24.67 4.97 19.56
N VAL A 631 -25.38 6.05 19.81
CA VAL A 631 -25.26 6.91 21.00
C VAL A 631 -25.23 6.00 22.22
N LYS A 632 -24.05 5.84 22.84
CA LYS A 632 -23.91 5.07 24.07
C LYS A 632 -24.59 5.86 25.18
N ALA A 633 -25.79 5.42 25.55
CA ALA A 633 -26.27 5.61 26.91
C ALA A 633 -25.23 4.98 27.87
N GLU A 634 -24.77 5.77 28.83
CA GLU A 634 -23.84 5.35 29.86
C GLU A 634 -24.45 4.18 30.65
N THR A 635 -23.94 2.97 30.38
CA THR A 635 -24.21 1.80 31.21
C THR A 635 -23.24 1.86 32.40
N PRO A 636 -23.72 1.69 33.65
CA PRO A 636 -22.87 1.81 34.83
C PRO A 636 -21.71 0.80 34.75
N LYS A 637 -20.48 1.28 35.01
CA LYS A 637 -19.28 0.44 35.07
C LYS A 637 -19.49 -0.65 36.12
N SER A 638 -19.67 -1.90 35.69
CA SER A 638 -19.61 -3.04 36.60
C SER A 638 -18.19 -3.16 37.16
N GLU A 639 -18.07 -3.57 38.43
CA GLU A 639 -16.77 -3.81 39.05
C GLU A 639 -15.94 -4.82 38.24
N PRO A 640 -14.61 -4.61 38.11
CA PRO A 640 -13.74 -5.49 37.36
C PRO A 640 -13.69 -6.91 37.97
N TRP A 641 -13.59 -7.92 37.11
CA TRP A 641 -13.43 -9.31 37.53
C TRP A 641 -12.03 -9.57 38.07
N THR A 642 -11.95 -9.91 39.36
CA THR A 642 -10.77 -10.48 40.03
C THR A 642 -10.78 -12.00 39.94
N VAL A 643 -9.65 -12.64 40.28
CA VAL A 643 -9.50 -14.11 40.22
C VAL A 643 -10.40 -14.76 41.27
N GLU A 644 -10.44 -14.20 42.48
CA GLU A 644 -11.22 -14.68 43.62
C GLU A 644 -12.71 -14.60 43.33
N ARG A 645 -13.17 -13.46 42.80
CA ARG A 645 -14.58 -13.27 42.41
C ARG A 645 -14.98 -14.19 41.27
N PHE A 646 -14.08 -14.46 40.34
CA PHE A 646 -14.31 -15.40 39.25
C PHE A 646 -14.42 -16.85 39.76
N VAL A 647 -13.51 -17.27 40.64
CA VAL A 647 -13.57 -18.60 41.26
C VAL A 647 -14.87 -18.77 42.05
N GLU A 648 -15.22 -17.80 42.90
CA GLU A 648 -16.46 -17.80 43.68
C GLU A 648 -17.73 -17.85 42.81
N ALA A 649 -17.74 -17.11 41.69
CA ALA A 649 -18.91 -17.02 40.83
C ALA A 649 -19.14 -18.26 39.95
N PHE A 650 -18.07 -18.95 39.52
CA PHE A 650 -18.18 -19.98 38.48
C PHE A 650 -17.69 -21.37 38.88
N ILE A 651 -16.98 -21.52 39.99
CA ILE A 651 -16.39 -22.80 40.41
C ILE A 651 -16.91 -23.13 41.80
N SER A 652 -17.89 -24.04 41.84
CA SER A 652 -18.50 -24.53 43.08
C SER A 652 -17.93 -25.90 43.48
N GLY A 653 -18.46 -26.51 44.55
CA GLY A 653 -17.97 -27.79 45.08
C GLY A 653 -18.08 -29.00 44.13
N GLU A 654 -18.76 -28.87 42.98
CA GLU A 654 -18.74 -29.90 41.93
C GLU A 654 -17.81 -29.50 40.76
N PRO A 655 -17.05 -30.44 40.17
CA PRO A 655 -16.17 -30.14 39.05
C PRO A 655 -16.89 -29.58 37.81
N VAL A 656 -16.53 -28.37 37.38
CA VAL A 656 -17.14 -27.69 36.23
C VAL A 656 -16.30 -27.88 34.97
N SER A 657 -16.92 -28.26 33.86
CA SER A 657 -16.22 -28.42 32.58
C SER A 657 -15.89 -27.08 31.92
N LEU A 658 -14.86 -27.04 31.06
CA LEU A 658 -14.54 -25.86 30.22
C LEU A 658 -15.72 -25.41 29.34
N ALA A 659 -16.56 -26.35 28.89
CA ALA A 659 -17.73 -26.04 28.07
C ALA A 659 -18.81 -25.34 28.90
N GLU A 660 -19.07 -25.79 30.12
CA GLU A 660 -20.00 -25.13 31.05
C GLU A 660 -19.49 -23.78 31.50
N LEU A 661 -18.19 -23.64 31.82
CA LEU A 661 -17.60 -22.36 32.18
C LEU A 661 -17.79 -21.32 31.06
N ARG A 662 -17.67 -21.76 29.80
CA ARG A 662 -17.90 -20.92 28.63
C ARG A 662 -19.35 -20.46 28.51
N GLU A 663 -20.30 -21.34 28.82
CA GLU A 663 -21.73 -21.05 28.75
C GLU A 663 -22.17 -20.13 29.90
N ARG A 664 -21.72 -20.43 31.13
CA ARG A 664 -22.04 -19.66 32.34
C ARG A 664 -21.43 -18.25 32.34
N ALA A 665 -20.23 -18.08 31.75
CA ALA A 665 -19.58 -16.77 31.69
C ALA A 665 -19.98 -15.91 30.48
N ALA A 666 -20.62 -16.48 29.46
CA ALA A 666 -21.05 -15.76 28.26
C ALA A 666 -22.01 -14.57 28.50
N PRO A 667 -22.99 -14.64 29.43
CA PRO A 667 -23.89 -13.52 29.71
C PRO A 667 -23.28 -12.44 30.62
N GLU A 668 -22.08 -12.66 31.18
CA GLU A 668 -21.55 -11.84 32.26
C GLU A 668 -20.73 -10.63 31.73
N PRO A 669 -21.11 -9.39 32.08
CA PRO A 669 -20.44 -8.20 31.57
C PRO A 669 -18.99 -8.14 32.06
N GLY A 670 -18.07 -7.98 31.10
CA GLY A 670 -16.63 -7.93 31.37
C GLY A 670 -15.90 -9.28 31.29
N LEU A 671 -16.61 -10.40 31.09
CA LEU A 671 -16.01 -11.72 30.87
C LEU A 671 -16.05 -12.13 29.39
N SER A 672 -15.00 -11.79 28.65
CA SER A 672 -14.74 -12.45 27.36
C SER A 672 -14.18 -13.85 27.57
N TRP A 673 -14.31 -14.74 26.58
CA TRP A 673 -13.70 -16.09 26.68
C TRP A 673 -12.18 -16.06 26.94
N ARG A 674 -11.50 -15.04 26.41
CA ARG A 674 -10.07 -14.80 26.70
C ARG A 674 -9.86 -14.47 28.18
N ARG A 675 -10.69 -13.58 28.73
CA ARG A 675 -10.66 -13.21 30.16
C ARG A 675 -10.95 -14.41 31.07
N VAL A 676 -11.90 -15.26 30.71
CA VAL A 676 -12.21 -16.52 31.41
C VAL A 676 -11.01 -17.47 31.40
N SER A 677 -10.36 -17.63 30.24
CA SER A 677 -9.15 -18.45 30.12
C SER A 677 -7.98 -17.90 30.94
N ASP A 678 -7.79 -16.57 30.94
CA ASP A 678 -6.74 -15.90 31.72
C ASP A 678 -6.99 -16.08 33.24
N LEU A 679 -8.23 -15.84 33.69
CA LEU A 679 -8.60 -15.99 35.10
C LEU A 679 -8.52 -17.44 35.58
N LEU A 680 -8.89 -18.43 34.74
CA LEU A 680 -8.70 -19.86 35.03
C LEU A 680 -7.22 -20.22 35.17
N SER A 681 -6.38 -19.75 34.25
CA SER A 681 -4.94 -20.02 34.29
C SER A 681 -4.27 -19.39 35.51
N ILE A 682 -4.71 -18.19 35.91
CA ILE A 682 -4.20 -17.51 37.10
C ILE A 682 -4.70 -18.22 38.37
N ALA A 683 -5.98 -18.61 38.43
CA ALA A 683 -6.54 -19.34 39.56
C ALA A 683 -5.86 -20.71 39.76
N GLU A 684 -5.60 -21.46 38.68
CA GLU A 684 -4.85 -22.72 38.73
C GLU A 684 -3.41 -22.48 39.19
N GLY A 685 -2.76 -21.43 38.68
CA GLY A 685 -1.40 -21.04 39.10
C GLY A 685 -1.29 -20.53 40.54
N GLN A 686 -2.38 -19.99 41.10
CA GLN A 686 -2.47 -19.53 42.49
C GLN A 686 -2.94 -20.63 43.45
N GLY A 687 -3.26 -21.83 42.94
CA GLY A 687 -3.78 -22.93 43.75
C GLY A 687 -5.20 -22.70 44.28
N LEU A 688 -5.95 -21.76 43.70
CA LEU A 688 -7.34 -21.48 44.08
C LEU A 688 -8.33 -22.50 43.51
N ILE A 689 -7.91 -23.24 42.48
CA ILE A 689 -8.68 -24.31 41.82
C ILE A 689 -7.76 -25.46 41.42
N GLU A 690 -8.30 -26.66 41.36
CA GLU A 690 -7.63 -27.87 40.90
C GLU A 690 -8.27 -28.41 39.63
N ARG A 691 -7.43 -28.92 38.74
CA ARG A 691 -7.87 -29.54 37.49
C ARG A 691 -8.08 -31.04 37.68
N VAL A 692 -9.33 -31.48 37.57
CA VAL A 692 -9.74 -32.88 37.81
C VAL A 692 -10.32 -33.52 36.54
N ARG A 693 -10.29 -34.85 36.47
CA ARG A 693 -10.82 -35.60 35.34
C ARG A 693 -12.28 -35.96 35.58
N LEU A 694 -13.17 -35.54 34.68
CA LEU A 694 -14.62 -35.76 34.80
C LEU A 694 -15.02 -37.21 34.47
N PRO A 695 -16.05 -37.78 35.14
CA PRO A 695 -16.56 -39.11 34.81
C PRO A 695 -17.22 -39.15 33.42
N GLY A 696 -16.80 -40.08 32.55
CA GLY A 696 -17.41 -40.29 31.22
C GLY A 696 -16.42 -40.72 30.12
N ARG A 697 -16.92 -41.35 29.04
CA ARG A 697 -16.07 -41.77 27.90
C ARG A 697 -15.43 -40.54 27.23
N GLY A 698 -14.11 -40.44 27.32
CA GLY A 698 -13.30 -39.36 26.73
C GLY A 698 -12.50 -38.54 27.74
N GLY A 699 -12.65 -38.75 29.05
CA GLY A 699 -11.74 -38.23 30.08
C GLY A 699 -11.47 -36.73 30.01
N ARG A 700 -12.52 -35.92 29.85
CA ARG A 700 -12.44 -34.45 29.77
C ARG A 700 -12.01 -33.86 31.12
N TRP A 701 -11.31 -32.74 31.08
CA TRP A 701 -10.88 -32.01 32.27
C TRP A 701 -11.97 -31.03 32.73
N GLY A 702 -12.13 -30.93 34.05
CA GLY A 702 -12.93 -29.92 34.74
C GLY A 702 -12.13 -29.26 35.85
N TYR A 703 -12.70 -28.24 36.48
CA TYR A 703 -12.08 -27.44 37.54
C TYR A 703 -12.95 -27.48 38.78
N VAL A 704 -12.33 -27.65 39.94
CA VAL A 704 -13.00 -27.71 41.25
C VAL A 704 -12.19 -26.94 42.28
N LEU A 705 -12.79 -26.58 43.41
CA LEU A 705 -12.05 -26.02 44.54
C LEU A 705 -11.12 -27.10 45.17
N PRO A 706 -9.93 -26.72 45.68
CA PRO A 706 -9.05 -27.64 46.39
C PRO A 706 -9.75 -28.25 47.62
N SER A 707 -9.54 -29.55 47.89
CA SER A 707 -10.05 -30.18 49.12
C SER A 707 -9.24 -29.75 50.36
N GLU A 708 -9.90 -29.60 51.52
CA GLU A 708 -9.23 -29.23 52.80
C GLU A 708 -8.13 -30.23 53.25
N GLU A 709 -8.00 -31.40 52.62
CA GLU A 709 -6.92 -32.36 52.90
C GLU A 709 -5.61 -32.09 52.12
N THR A 710 -5.59 -31.16 51.16
CA THR A 710 -4.43 -30.91 50.28
C THR A 710 -3.60 -29.67 50.65
N VAL A 711 -3.92 -28.98 51.76
CA VAL A 711 -3.10 -27.86 52.28
C VAL A 711 -2.27 -28.33 53.48
N ARG A 712 -1.14 -29.01 53.19
CA ARG A 712 0.01 -29.14 54.09
C ARG A 712 1.32 -29.07 53.33
#